data_AF-A0A1A8VZ91-F1
#
_entry.id   AF-A0A1A8VZ91-F1
#
_cell.length_a   1.000
_cell.length_b   1.000
_cell.length_c   1.000
_cell.angle_alpha   90.00
_cell.angle_beta   90.00
_cell.angle_gamma   90.00
#
_symmetry.space_group_name_H-M   'P 1'
#
loop_
_entity.id
_entity.type
_entity.pdbx_description
1 polymer ?
#
loop_
_entity_poly.entity_id
_entity_poly.type
_entity_poly.pdbx_seq_one_letter_code
_entity_poly.pdbx_strand_id
1 'polypeptide(L)'
;MGVVVECEKEVNKMKGVIGKDPQYESQKGALNVPVNIAEDLLYCVRTNDIDEIKNILQNENINSINNIKDESNNTLVHFACANNNIDMIKFLLYECGSNYNEYNNSGNSPLLWAIQNKHYAAVQELLLFDYYLNKDKYLSTEKRKNEFYENLMNKHLINHRILKENYRLNVETKNKIHSLNVFSSIFNERNGTNTQKGKEVGIDAGAESGVGVDVGAAEWYSEQQREQLCLYKERNKIDLLTKNAFDKHILSEAFNAQDENILQLILNHPISSVLDNPQSYDLKEEVDSCMNKNEKRETDNLNYTKNESSISTSLFEDNQTQIHDSNDDEYLYKRMNGKDNTLSNVCVSTYGINKTKVMEKEIKNSILYNGFTTKHEEAKIVQEYIYELQINEKIKLNNKNIIIKIREIGLNYYGDLLNSPIASSDITGINIWECSIITSKWLYDLYEENNLFANKNILEVGAGCGLVSISLFIYAGLKNVRGVYSKANTDSSSISADRNASIDSSSPNKLLISDVNDFTLRNISYNVDINAPLLNEVDPNWKSKIKVCNIDWTNEDTYVRENNKILMYDFIIGSDLIYDKTMVPSLVYLLNKTLKKQGIFFYVCKKNRDGIKSFLDELQNNNFKLNFFTPPNSYFTNPFLNLNQNLFEAKFTEFEDSHEFIMMRCERL
;
A
#
# COMPACT_ATOMS: atom_id res chain seq x y z
N MET A 1 13.70 -14.31 10.36
CA MET A 1 13.77 -15.43 11.33
C MET A 1 13.94 -14.95 12.80
N GLY A 2 14.00 -13.64 13.09
CA GLY A 2 14.21 -13.11 14.45
C GLY A 2 12.95 -12.82 15.28
N VAL A 3 11.78 -12.59 14.66
CA VAL A 3 10.54 -12.20 15.37
C VAL A 3 9.88 -13.37 16.12
N VAL A 4 10.27 -14.62 15.83
CA VAL A 4 9.69 -15.83 16.45
C VAL A 4 10.27 -16.11 17.84
N VAL A 5 11.46 -15.57 18.19
CA VAL A 5 12.18 -15.93 19.43
C VAL A 5 11.83 -15.01 20.63
N GLU A 6 11.29 -13.81 20.40
CA GLU A 6 10.91 -12.91 21.50
C GLU A 6 9.48 -13.11 22.02
N CYS A 7 8.56 -13.61 21.19
CA CYS A 7 7.24 -14.05 21.67
C CYS A 7 7.34 -15.23 22.66
N GLU A 8 8.32 -16.13 22.53
CA GLU A 8 8.51 -17.24 23.48
C GLU A 8 9.08 -16.80 24.84
N LYS A 9 9.79 -15.66 24.90
CA LYS A 9 10.39 -15.16 26.15
C LYS A 9 9.41 -14.38 27.01
N GLU A 10 8.47 -13.66 26.42
CA GLU A 10 7.40 -12.96 27.17
C GLU A 10 6.27 -13.92 27.61
N VAL A 11 6.00 -15.00 26.86
CA VAL A 11 5.04 -16.06 27.26
C VAL A 11 5.49 -16.81 28.52
N ASN A 12 6.80 -16.96 28.75
CA ASN A 12 7.33 -17.59 29.96
C ASN A 12 7.35 -16.66 31.19
N LYS A 13 7.23 -15.34 31.00
CA LYS A 13 7.08 -14.36 32.09
C LYS A 13 5.63 -14.24 32.58
N MET A 14 4.63 -14.41 31.70
CA MET A 14 3.21 -14.31 32.09
C MET A 14 2.69 -15.52 32.88
N LYS A 15 3.37 -16.66 32.85
CA LYS A 15 3.02 -17.85 33.65
C LYS A 15 3.22 -17.68 35.18
N GLY A 16 3.81 -16.56 35.63
CA GLY A 16 4.13 -16.34 37.04
C GLY A 16 3.18 -15.44 37.82
N VAL A 17 2.24 -14.72 37.18
CA VAL A 17 1.48 -13.64 37.86
C VAL A 17 0.04 -13.55 37.36
N ILE A 18 -0.80 -14.54 37.67
CA ILE A 18 -2.26 -14.31 37.76
C ILE A 18 -2.75 -14.97 39.04
N GLY A 19 -2.68 -14.19 40.12
CA GLY A 19 -3.41 -14.45 41.35
C GLY A 19 -4.91 -14.20 41.13
N LYS A 20 -5.72 -15.08 41.71
CA LYS A 20 -7.18 -15.06 41.70
C LYS A 20 -7.71 -13.73 42.26
N ASP A 21 -8.46 -12.96 41.47
CA ASP A 21 -9.29 -11.86 41.95
C ASP A 21 -10.80 -12.21 41.77
N PRO A 22 -11.60 -12.38 42.83
CA PRO A 22 -12.96 -12.95 42.74
C PRO A 22 -14.08 -11.97 42.33
N GLN A 23 -13.80 -10.73 41.92
CA GLN A 23 -14.85 -9.72 41.67
C GLN A 23 -15.29 -9.55 40.21
N TYR A 24 -14.72 -10.30 39.26
CA TYR A 24 -15.03 -10.10 37.83
C TYR A 24 -16.24 -10.92 37.30
N GLU A 25 -16.88 -11.76 38.13
CA GLU A 25 -17.93 -12.70 37.67
C GLU A 25 -19.37 -12.16 37.63
N SER A 26 -19.61 -10.87 37.84
CA SER A 26 -20.98 -10.34 37.96
C SER A 26 -21.39 -9.38 36.86
N GLN A 27 -21.22 -9.77 35.59
CA GLN A 27 -22.08 -9.33 34.46
C GLN A 27 -21.54 -9.86 33.11
N LYS A 28 -22.13 -10.94 32.58
CA LYS A 28 -22.46 -11.11 31.16
C LYS A 28 -23.21 -12.42 30.93
N GLY A 29 -24.46 -12.31 30.48
CA GLY A 29 -25.32 -13.43 30.14
C GLY A 29 -25.13 -13.91 28.71
N ALA A 30 -25.18 -15.24 28.58
CA ALA A 30 -25.63 -16.06 27.45
C ALA A 30 -24.76 -16.20 26.18
N LEU A 31 -23.67 -16.99 26.31
CA LEU A 31 -23.38 -18.20 25.52
C LEU A 31 -22.12 -18.87 26.12
N ASN A 32 -22.32 -19.87 26.99
CA ASN A 32 -21.24 -20.55 27.71
C ASN A 32 -20.52 -21.55 26.79
N VAL A 33 -19.51 -21.09 26.05
CA VAL A 33 -18.38 -21.95 25.71
C VAL A 33 -17.41 -21.86 26.90
N PRO A 34 -17.05 -22.98 27.57
CA PRO A 34 -16.04 -22.96 28.62
C PRO A 34 -14.77 -22.27 28.09
N VAL A 35 -14.29 -21.23 28.78
CA VAL A 35 -13.16 -20.37 28.36
C VAL A 35 -11.94 -21.19 27.88
N ASN A 36 -11.71 -22.35 28.49
CA ASN A 36 -10.65 -23.29 28.11
C ASN A 36 -10.77 -23.82 26.66
N ILE A 37 -11.97 -24.14 26.19
CA ILE A 37 -12.20 -24.75 24.87
C ILE A 37 -11.96 -23.74 23.75
N ALA A 38 -12.33 -22.47 23.95
CA ALA A 38 -12.05 -21.41 22.99
C ALA A 38 -10.55 -21.18 22.84
N GLU A 39 -9.81 -21.15 23.96
CA GLU A 39 -8.34 -21.04 23.96
C GLU A 39 -7.68 -22.27 23.31
N ASP A 40 -8.15 -23.48 23.61
CA ASP A 40 -7.64 -24.73 23.02
C ASP A 40 -7.82 -24.74 21.49
N LEU A 41 -9.00 -24.35 20.99
CA LEU A 41 -9.26 -24.22 19.56
C LEU A 41 -8.37 -23.16 18.91
N LEU A 42 -8.21 -22.01 19.55
CA LEU A 42 -7.32 -20.95 19.08
C LEU A 42 -5.87 -21.41 19.01
N TYR A 43 -5.40 -22.16 20.02
CA TYR A 43 -4.08 -22.75 20.03
C TYR A 43 -3.90 -23.74 18.88
N CYS A 44 -4.85 -24.67 18.68
CA CYS A 44 -4.82 -25.63 17.59
C CYS A 44 -4.79 -24.96 16.21
N VAL A 45 -5.52 -23.84 16.04
CA VAL A 45 -5.49 -23.05 14.80
C VAL A 45 -4.10 -22.45 14.54
N ARG A 46 -3.43 -21.95 15.58
CA ARG A 46 -2.07 -21.40 15.47
C ARG A 46 -1.05 -22.49 15.14
N THR A 47 -1.19 -23.68 15.70
CA THR A 47 -0.29 -24.83 15.46
C THR A 47 -0.68 -25.65 14.23
N ASN A 48 -1.77 -25.31 13.53
CA ASN A 48 -2.31 -26.02 12.38
C ASN A 48 -2.73 -27.47 12.70
N ASP A 49 -3.18 -27.74 13.92
CA ASP A 49 -3.60 -29.07 14.40
C ASP A 49 -5.08 -29.33 14.10
N ILE A 50 -5.36 -29.71 12.85
CA ILE A 50 -6.73 -29.96 12.37
C ILE A 50 -7.32 -31.21 13.03
N ASP A 51 -6.51 -32.22 13.35
CA ASP A 51 -7.01 -33.46 13.93
C ASP A 51 -7.49 -33.26 15.37
N GLU A 52 -6.80 -32.43 16.17
CA GLU A 52 -7.28 -32.06 17.49
C GLU A 52 -8.52 -31.17 17.42
N ILE A 53 -8.60 -30.22 16.48
CA ILE A 53 -9.84 -29.44 16.29
C ILE A 53 -11.01 -30.37 15.98
N LYS A 54 -10.84 -31.36 15.10
CA LYS A 54 -11.90 -32.34 14.82
C LYS A 54 -12.32 -33.10 16.07
N ASN A 55 -11.36 -33.53 16.89
CA ASN A 55 -11.62 -34.21 18.15
C ASN A 55 -12.44 -33.33 19.12
N ILE A 56 -12.05 -32.05 19.27
CA ILE A 56 -12.75 -31.06 20.08
C ILE A 56 -14.17 -30.83 19.54
N LEU A 57 -14.35 -30.57 18.23
CA LEU A 57 -15.67 -30.34 17.63
C LEU A 57 -16.61 -31.55 17.80
N GLN A 58 -16.05 -32.77 17.74
CA GLN A 58 -16.81 -34.00 17.93
C GLN A 58 -17.27 -34.17 19.39
N ASN A 59 -16.38 -33.99 20.36
CA ASN A 59 -16.63 -34.35 21.75
C ASN A 59 -17.16 -33.21 22.62
N GLU A 60 -16.79 -31.96 22.33
CA GLU A 60 -17.14 -30.79 23.16
C GLU A 60 -18.43 -30.10 22.72
N ASN A 61 -19.11 -29.41 23.64
CA ASN A 61 -20.41 -28.78 23.36
C ASN A 61 -20.29 -27.45 22.59
N ILE A 62 -19.92 -27.53 21.32
CA ILE A 62 -19.75 -26.38 20.42
C ILE A 62 -20.87 -26.36 19.39
N ASN A 63 -21.77 -25.37 19.50
CA ASN A 63 -22.92 -25.23 18.59
C ASN A 63 -22.60 -24.38 17.36
N SER A 64 -21.55 -23.57 17.39
CA SER A 64 -21.08 -22.83 16.21
C SER A 64 -19.64 -22.40 16.37
N ILE A 65 -18.83 -22.67 15.34
CA ILE A 65 -17.43 -22.26 15.30
C ILE A 65 -17.26 -20.73 15.17
N ASN A 66 -18.26 -20.04 14.62
CA ASN A 66 -18.24 -18.59 14.41
C ASN A 66 -18.34 -17.78 15.70
N ASN A 67 -18.76 -18.41 16.80
CA ASN A 67 -18.83 -17.78 18.11
C ASN A 67 -17.48 -17.80 18.84
N ILE A 68 -16.47 -18.52 18.31
CA ILE A 68 -15.16 -18.64 18.94
C ILE A 68 -14.30 -17.44 18.55
N LYS A 69 -14.01 -16.58 19.53
CA LYS A 69 -13.22 -15.36 19.39
C LYS A 69 -12.34 -15.15 20.61
N ASP A 70 -11.21 -14.46 20.43
CA ASP A 70 -10.40 -13.96 21.55
C ASP A 70 -10.98 -12.66 22.14
N GLU A 71 -10.30 -12.10 23.14
CA GLU A 71 -10.69 -10.83 23.78
C GLU A 71 -10.70 -9.63 22.83
N SER A 72 -9.94 -9.71 21.74
CA SER A 72 -9.86 -8.70 20.68
C SER A 72 -10.89 -8.90 19.56
N ASN A 73 -11.83 -9.84 19.73
CA ASN A 73 -12.78 -10.28 18.70
C ASN A 73 -12.13 -10.92 17.46
N ASN A 74 -10.90 -11.42 17.56
CA ASN A 74 -10.27 -12.17 16.49
C ASN A 74 -10.88 -13.57 16.40
N THR A 75 -11.37 -13.92 15.21
CA THR A 75 -11.93 -15.25 14.91
C THR A 75 -10.84 -16.27 14.61
N LEU A 76 -11.20 -17.56 14.55
CA LEU A 76 -10.28 -18.62 14.11
C LEU A 76 -9.66 -18.33 12.72
N VAL A 77 -10.44 -17.73 11.79
CA VAL A 77 -9.95 -17.42 10.44
C VAL A 77 -8.87 -16.33 10.47
N HIS A 78 -8.96 -15.36 11.40
CA HIS A 78 -7.91 -14.36 11.60
C HIS A 78 -6.56 -15.02 11.94
N PHE A 79 -6.54 -15.93 12.90
CA PHE A 79 -5.30 -16.62 13.31
C PHE A 79 -4.76 -17.56 12.23
N ALA A 80 -5.63 -18.25 11.49
CA ALA A 80 -5.21 -19.08 10.37
C ALA A 80 -4.54 -18.24 9.27
N CYS A 81 -5.10 -17.06 8.98
CA CYS A 81 -4.58 -16.12 7.98
C CYS A 81 -3.27 -15.47 8.42
N ALA A 82 -3.17 -15.01 9.67
CA ALA A 82 -1.98 -14.39 10.23
C ALA A 82 -0.77 -15.34 10.31
N ASN A 83 -0.99 -16.66 10.30
CA ASN A 83 0.08 -17.67 10.29
C ASN A 83 0.28 -18.35 8.92
N ASN A 84 -0.45 -17.93 7.89
CA ASN A 84 -0.43 -18.54 6.56
C ASN A 84 -0.74 -20.06 6.55
N ASN A 85 -1.60 -20.52 7.46
CA ASN A 85 -1.95 -21.94 7.65
C ASN A 85 -3.02 -22.38 6.64
N ILE A 86 -2.60 -22.67 5.40
CA ILE A 86 -3.52 -22.90 4.27
C ILE A 86 -4.48 -24.08 4.46
N ASP A 87 -3.99 -25.20 5.01
CA ASP A 87 -4.84 -26.35 5.31
C ASP A 87 -5.91 -26.00 6.36
N MET A 88 -5.56 -25.20 7.38
CA MET A 88 -6.50 -24.70 8.38
C MET A 88 -7.53 -23.75 7.76
N ILE A 89 -7.10 -22.80 6.91
CA ILE A 89 -8.01 -21.88 6.20
C ILE A 89 -9.03 -22.71 5.41
N LYS A 90 -8.58 -23.69 4.62
CA LYS A 90 -9.47 -24.57 3.85
C LYS A 90 -10.43 -25.35 4.75
N PHE A 91 -9.94 -25.93 5.84
CA PHE A 91 -10.78 -26.65 6.78
C PHE A 91 -11.88 -25.76 7.38
N LEU A 92 -11.53 -24.55 7.83
CA LEU A 92 -12.48 -23.59 8.39
C LEU A 92 -13.52 -23.11 7.36
N LEU A 93 -13.10 -22.85 6.11
CA LEU A 93 -13.99 -22.34 5.06
C LEU A 93 -14.90 -23.43 4.47
N TYR A 94 -14.32 -24.56 4.04
CA TYR A 94 -15.06 -25.57 3.27
C TYR A 94 -15.74 -26.64 4.13
N GLU A 95 -15.22 -26.95 5.34
CA GLU A 95 -15.82 -27.96 6.23
C GLU A 95 -16.63 -27.36 7.37
N CYS A 96 -16.19 -26.23 7.93
CA CYS A 96 -16.84 -25.63 9.10
C CYS A 96 -17.83 -24.51 8.74
N GLY A 97 -17.76 -23.95 7.53
CA GLY A 97 -18.62 -22.83 7.12
C GLY A 97 -18.34 -21.56 7.92
N SER A 98 -17.07 -21.32 8.28
CA SER A 98 -16.65 -20.17 9.07
C SER A 98 -16.86 -18.85 8.31
N ASN A 99 -17.15 -17.79 9.05
CA ASN A 99 -17.19 -16.43 8.50
C ASN A 99 -15.77 -15.94 8.28
N TYR A 100 -15.51 -15.45 7.07
CA TYR A 100 -14.18 -15.07 6.59
C TYR A 100 -13.99 -13.56 6.44
N ASN A 101 -15.04 -12.76 6.66
CA ASN A 101 -14.96 -11.30 6.61
C ASN A 101 -15.52 -10.61 7.87
N GLU A 102 -15.38 -11.22 9.04
CA GLU A 102 -15.69 -10.52 10.31
C GLU A 102 -14.59 -9.54 10.69
N TYR A 103 -14.96 -8.40 11.27
CA TYR A 103 -14.01 -7.41 11.75
C TYR A 103 -13.71 -7.59 13.25
N ASN A 104 -12.43 -7.53 13.63
CA ASN A 104 -12.01 -7.51 15.02
C ASN A 104 -12.17 -6.11 15.66
N ASN A 105 -11.76 -5.94 16.94
CA ASN A 105 -11.86 -4.67 17.66
C ASN A 105 -11.09 -3.51 17.00
N SER A 106 -10.09 -3.82 16.18
CA SER A 106 -9.33 -2.83 15.42
C SER A 106 -9.93 -2.57 14.03
N GLY A 107 -11.06 -3.17 13.68
CA GLY A 107 -11.67 -3.06 12.35
C GLY A 107 -10.92 -3.82 11.26
N ASN A 108 -10.06 -4.78 11.60
CA ASN A 108 -9.36 -5.62 10.63
C ASN A 108 -10.18 -6.88 10.33
N SER A 109 -10.26 -7.26 9.05
CA SER A 109 -10.76 -8.57 8.63
C SER A 109 -9.62 -9.60 8.52
N PRO A 110 -9.90 -10.92 8.44
CA PRO A 110 -8.88 -11.92 8.22
C PRO A 110 -8.05 -11.68 6.96
N LEU A 111 -8.69 -11.21 5.88
CA LEU A 111 -8.03 -10.83 4.64
C LEU A 111 -7.04 -9.67 4.85
N LEU A 112 -7.44 -8.65 5.63
CA LEU A 112 -6.56 -7.52 5.92
C LEU A 112 -5.32 -7.94 6.72
N TRP A 113 -5.48 -8.86 7.69
CA TRP A 113 -4.35 -9.45 8.40
C TRP A 113 -3.44 -10.30 7.50
N ALA A 114 -3.98 -11.09 6.57
CA ALA A 114 -3.17 -11.83 5.61
C ALA A 114 -2.31 -10.89 4.75
N ILE A 115 -2.87 -9.74 4.33
CA ILE A 115 -2.17 -8.72 3.53
C ILE A 115 -1.07 -8.05 4.36
N GLN A 116 -1.38 -7.62 5.59
CA GLN A 116 -0.41 -6.97 6.48
C GLN A 116 0.82 -7.83 6.77
N ASN A 117 0.62 -9.14 6.89
CA ASN A 117 1.69 -10.10 7.12
C ASN A 117 2.34 -10.61 5.82
N LYS A 118 1.95 -10.06 4.65
CA LYS A 118 2.45 -10.43 3.32
C LYS A 118 2.30 -11.93 3.03
N HIS A 119 1.18 -12.52 3.47
CA HIS A 119 0.90 -13.94 3.35
C HIS A 119 0.10 -14.23 2.07
N TYR A 120 0.80 -14.21 0.93
CA TYR A 120 0.23 -14.42 -0.40
C TYR A 120 -0.70 -15.63 -0.49
N ALA A 121 -0.30 -16.79 0.04
CA ALA A 121 -1.09 -18.01 -0.08
C ALA A 121 -2.42 -17.94 0.69
N ALA A 122 -2.45 -17.28 1.86
CA ALA A 122 -3.68 -17.03 2.61
C ALA A 122 -4.59 -16.03 1.88
N VAL A 123 -4.02 -14.95 1.33
CA VAL A 123 -4.76 -13.98 0.49
C VAL A 123 -5.39 -14.69 -0.71
N GLN A 124 -4.61 -15.52 -1.41
CA GLN A 124 -5.05 -16.29 -2.56
C GLN A 124 -6.23 -17.20 -2.20
N GLU A 125 -6.14 -17.95 -1.09
CA GLU A 125 -7.20 -18.90 -0.71
C GLU A 125 -8.51 -18.18 -0.35
N LEU A 126 -8.45 -17.07 0.40
CA LEU A 126 -9.63 -16.29 0.78
C LEU A 126 -10.34 -15.71 -0.44
N LEU A 127 -9.60 -15.08 -1.36
CA LEU A 127 -10.19 -14.48 -2.56
C LEU A 127 -10.65 -15.53 -3.56
N LEU A 128 -9.96 -16.68 -3.65
CA LEU A 128 -10.42 -17.80 -4.46
C LEU A 128 -11.75 -18.34 -3.92
N PHE A 129 -11.87 -18.53 -2.62
CA PHE A 129 -13.11 -18.94 -1.98
C PHE A 129 -14.25 -17.96 -2.24
N ASP A 130 -14.02 -16.65 -2.04
CA ASP A 130 -15.02 -15.60 -2.27
C ASP A 130 -15.52 -15.57 -3.72
N TYR A 131 -14.59 -15.59 -4.70
CA TYR A 131 -14.91 -15.61 -6.12
C TYR A 131 -15.86 -16.75 -6.47
N TYR A 132 -15.56 -17.97 -6.01
CA TYR A 132 -16.33 -19.15 -6.34
C TYR A 132 -17.66 -19.23 -5.59
N LEU A 133 -17.69 -18.78 -4.34
CA LEU A 133 -18.93 -18.67 -3.57
C LEU A 133 -19.90 -17.68 -4.25
N ASN A 134 -19.40 -16.58 -4.78
CA ASN A 134 -20.18 -15.49 -5.36
C ASN A 134 -20.18 -15.50 -6.90
N LYS A 135 -19.80 -16.61 -7.51
CA LYS A 135 -19.55 -16.71 -8.95
C LYS A 135 -20.68 -16.20 -9.82
N ASP A 136 -21.93 -16.60 -9.56
CA ASP A 136 -23.09 -16.15 -10.34
C ASP A 136 -23.27 -14.63 -10.30
N LYS A 137 -23.07 -14.03 -9.12
CA LYS A 137 -23.15 -12.58 -8.92
C LYS A 137 -22.07 -11.89 -9.75
N TYR A 138 -20.82 -12.35 -9.64
CA TYR A 138 -19.70 -11.77 -10.37
C TYR A 138 -19.81 -11.95 -11.89
N LEU A 139 -20.29 -13.11 -12.37
CA LEU A 139 -20.57 -13.31 -13.79
C LEU A 139 -21.64 -12.38 -14.33
N SER A 140 -22.68 -12.09 -13.52
CA SER A 140 -23.73 -11.15 -13.91
C SER A 140 -23.22 -9.71 -14.02
N THR A 141 -22.29 -9.31 -13.14
CA THR A 141 -21.68 -7.99 -13.13
C THR A 141 -20.65 -7.82 -14.26
N GLU A 142 -19.73 -8.77 -14.41
CA GLU A 142 -18.60 -8.68 -15.36
C GLU A 142 -18.96 -9.13 -16.79
N LYS A 143 -20.11 -9.80 -16.98
CA LYS A 143 -20.59 -10.38 -18.25
C LYS A 143 -19.67 -11.44 -18.88
N ARG A 144 -18.57 -11.80 -18.23
CA ARG A 144 -17.63 -12.88 -18.62
C ARG A 144 -17.01 -13.50 -17.38
N LYS A 145 -16.43 -14.69 -17.55
CA LYS A 145 -15.66 -15.35 -16.48
C LYS A 145 -14.37 -14.58 -16.21
N ASN A 146 -13.97 -14.53 -14.95
CA ASN A 146 -12.68 -13.98 -14.56
C ASN A 146 -11.59 -15.02 -14.83
N GLU A 147 -10.92 -14.90 -15.99
CA GLU A 147 -9.92 -15.87 -16.45
C GLU A 147 -8.79 -16.07 -15.45
N PHE A 148 -8.42 -15.03 -14.70
CA PHE A 148 -7.38 -15.10 -13.68
C PHE A 148 -7.77 -16.07 -12.54
N TYR A 149 -8.96 -15.91 -11.95
CA TYR A 149 -9.43 -16.80 -10.88
C TYR A 149 -9.78 -18.21 -11.38
N GLU A 150 -10.28 -18.36 -12.62
CA GLU A 150 -10.49 -19.69 -13.21
C GLU A 150 -9.17 -20.44 -13.43
N ASN A 151 -8.10 -19.74 -13.86
CA ASN A 151 -6.78 -20.33 -14.02
C ASN A 151 -6.15 -20.71 -12.67
N LEU A 152 -6.31 -19.86 -11.65
CA LEU A 152 -5.86 -20.17 -10.29
C LEU A 152 -6.54 -21.45 -9.75
N MET A 153 -7.86 -21.58 -9.91
CA MET A 153 -8.58 -22.79 -9.50
C MET A 153 -8.16 -24.03 -10.27
N ASN A 154 -7.96 -23.93 -11.59
CA ASN A 154 -7.49 -25.06 -12.38
C ASN A 154 -6.12 -25.55 -11.91
N LYS A 155 -5.20 -24.63 -11.64
CA LYS A 155 -3.90 -24.94 -11.02
C LYS A 155 -4.09 -25.57 -9.63
N HIS A 156 -5.07 -25.10 -8.86
CA HIS A 156 -5.35 -25.59 -7.53
C HIS A 156 -5.89 -27.04 -7.54
N LEU A 157 -6.77 -27.37 -8.47
CA LEU A 157 -7.34 -28.72 -8.66
C LEU A 157 -6.34 -29.72 -9.24
N ILE A 158 -5.48 -29.26 -10.17
CA ILE A 158 -4.44 -30.11 -10.79
C ILE A 158 -3.37 -30.48 -9.76
N ASN A 159 -2.99 -29.55 -8.89
CA ASN A 159 -1.89 -29.76 -7.95
C ASN A 159 -2.33 -30.31 -6.59
N HIS A 160 -3.59 -30.17 -6.16
CA HIS A 160 -4.08 -30.62 -4.85
C HIS A 160 -5.58 -30.99 -4.84
N ARG A 161 -5.99 -31.95 -3.98
CA ARG A 161 -7.38 -32.01 -3.51
C ARG A 161 -7.64 -30.76 -2.67
N ILE A 162 -8.74 -30.04 -2.91
CA ILE A 162 -9.12 -28.80 -2.19
C ILE A 162 -9.04 -28.98 -0.68
N LEU A 163 -9.43 -30.16 -0.19
CA LEU A 163 -9.22 -30.58 1.18
C LEU A 163 -8.71 -32.02 1.19
N LYS A 164 -7.80 -32.36 2.13
CA LYS A 164 -7.39 -33.74 2.35
C LYS A 164 -8.57 -34.54 2.92
N GLU A 165 -8.71 -35.80 2.50
CA GLU A 165 -9.83 -36.66 2.93
C GLU A 165 -9.89 -36.83 4.45
N ASN A 166 -8.73 -36.92 5.09
CA ASN A 166 -8.64 -37.05 6.54
C ASN A 166 -9.08 -35.78 7.30
N TYR A 167 -9.30 -34.65 6.63
CA TYR A 167 -9.81 -33.43 7.26
C TYR A 167 -11.33 -33.27 7.15
N ARG A 168 -12.04 -34.19 6.48
CA ARG A 168 -13.50 -34.13 6.39
C ARG A 168 -14.14 -34.37 7.76
N LEU A 169 -15.12 -33.53 8.11
CA LEU A 169 -15.95 -33.74 9.30
C LEU A 169 -17.05 -34.77 8.99
N ASN A 170 -17.40 -35.59 9.99
CA ASN A 170 -18.56 -36.47 9.88
C ASN A 170 -19.87 -35.65 9.92
N VAL A 171 -20.96 -36.25 9.44
CA VAL A 171 -22.27 -35.58 9.30
C VAL A 171 -22.82 -35.10 10.65
N GLU A 172 -22.63 -35.89 11.72
CA GLU A 172 -23.09 -35.54 13.06
C GLU A 172 -22.39 -34.26 13.58
N THR A 173 -21.07 -34.18 13.44
CA THR A 173 -20.28 -33.00 13.81
C THR A 173 -20.67 -31.79 12.96
N LYS A 174 -20.87 -31.96 11.65
CA LYS A 174 -21.34 -30.87 10.76
C LYS A 174 -22.71 -30.32 11.19
N ASN A 175 -23.65 -31.20 11.52
CA ASN A 175 -24.97 -30.82 11.99
C ASN A 175 -24.90 -30.10 13.35
N LYS A 176 -24.06 -30.61 14.25
CA LYS A 176 -23.85 -30.05 15.60
C LYS A 176 -23.32 -28.61 15.57
N ILE A 177 -22.35 -28.32 14.69
CA ILE A 177 -21.78 -26.97 14.56
C ILE A 177 -22.57 -26.06 13.62
N HIS A 178 -23.71 -26.54 13.10
CA HIS A 178 -24.50 -25.89 12.06
C HIS A 178 -23.65 -25.48 10.83
N SER A 179 -22.76 -26.37 10.39
CA SER A 179 -21.90 -26.13 9.23
C SER A 179 -22.74 -25.99 7.97
N LEU A 180 -22.49 -24.93 7.21
CA LEU A 180 -23.13 -24.70 5.93
C LEU A 180 -22.42 -25.53 4.84
N ASN A 181 -23.18 -26.23 3.99
CA ASN A 181 -22.62 -27.02 2.89
C ASN A 181 -22.19 -26.15 1.70
N VAL A 182 -21.17 -25.30 1.91
CA VAL A 182 -20.64 -24.39 0.90
C VAL A 182 -19.92 -25.15 -0.22
N PHE A 183 -19.28 -26.27 0.10
CA PHE A 183 -18.56 -27.10 -0.88
C PHE A 183 -19.46 -27.55 -2.04
N SER A 184 -20.67 -28.05 -1.73
CA SER A 184 -21.63 -28.44 -2.78
C SER A 184 -22.01 -27.28 -3.70
N SER A 185 -22.17 -26.07 -3.15
CA SER A 185 -22.59 -24.89 -3.90
C SER A 185 -21.51 -24.40 -4.87
N ILE A 186 -20.24 -24.57 -4.50
CA ILE A 186 -19.11 -24.14 -5.33
C ILE A 186 -18.82 -25.14 -6.46
N PHE A 187 -19.00 -26.45 -6.23
CA PHE A 187 -18.46 -27.49 -7.11
C PHE A 187 -19.50 -28.34 -7.89
N ASN A 188 -20.82 -28.22 -7.63
CA ASN A 188 -21.84 -29.06 -8.27
C ASN A 188 -22.32 -28.64 -9.68
N GLU A 189 -21.85 -27.55 -10.27
CA GLU A 189 -22.33 -27.08 -11.60
C GLU A 189 -21.71 -27.81 -12.82
N ARG A 190 -20.95 -28.89 -12.66
CA ARG A 190 -20.20 -29.51 -13.78
C ARG A 190 -20.94 -30.55 -14.63
N ASN A 191 -22.23 -30.81 -14.43
CA ASN A 191 -22.98 -31.78 -15.25
C ASN A 191 -24.11 -31.13 -16.07
N GLY A 192 -23.74 -30.24 -16.99
CA GLY A 192 -24.67 -29.54 -17.88
C GLY A 192 -24.25 -29.55 -19.34
N THR A 193 -23.99 -30.70 -19.95
CA THR A 193 -24.04 -30.83 -21.43
C THR A 193 -24.51 -32.22 -21.89
N ASN A 194 -25.54 -32.19 -22.75
CA ASN A 194 -26.03 -33.22 -23.67
C ASN A 194 -26.95 -34.34 -23.15
N THR A 195 -28.23 -33.99 -23.08
CA THR A 195 -29.32 -34.91 -23.43
C THR A 195 -29.19 -35.33 -24.91
N GLN A 196 -28.70 -36.54 -25.16
CA GLN A 196 -29.08 -37.28 -26.37
C GLN A 196 -29.99 -38.45 -25.97
N LYS A 197 -31.16 -38.45 -26.62
CA LYS A 197 -32.15 -39.51 -26.60
C LYS A 197 -31.55 -40.86 -27.01
N GLY A 198 -31.88 -41.90 -26.24
CA GLY A 198 -32.17 -43.24 -26.75
C GLY A 198 -31.05 -44.27 -26.70
N LYS A 199 -31.15 -45.23 -25.76
CA LYS A 199 -31.41 -46.65 -26.07
C LYS A 199 -31.50 -47.45 -24.77
N GLU A 200 -32.65 -48.10 -24.58
CA GLU A 200 -32.79 -49.27 -23.74
C GLU A 200 -31.90 -50.39 -24.30
N VAL A 201 -31.02 -50.95 -23.46
CA VAL A 201 -30.66 -52.37 -23.45
C VAL A 201 -30.32 -52.71 -21.99
N GLY A 202 -31.15 -53.53 -21.35
CA GLY A 202 -30.78 -54.18 -20.08
C GLY A 202 -29.81 -55.34 -20.33
N ILE A 203 -29.00 -55.68 -19.33
CA ILE A 203 -28.65 -57.06 -18.90
C ILE A 203 -27.73 -56.99 -17.66
N ASP A 204 -28.17 -57.74 -16.66
CA ASP A 204 -27.52 -58.48 -15.57
C ASP A 204 -26.62 -57.89 -14.47
N ALA A 205 -26.90 -58.47 -13.31
CA ALA A 205 -26.28 -58.34 -12.00
C ALA A 205 -24.92 -59.06 -11.91
N GLY A 206 -24.06 -58.58 -10.99
CA GLY A 206 -22.88 -59.33 -10.55
C GLY A 206 -21.91 -58.55 -9.65
N ALA A 207 -22.03 -58.78 -8.34
CA ALA A 207 -20.96 -58.85 -7.33
C ALA A 207 -20.06 -57.63 -7.01
N GLU A 208 -20.29 -57.09 -5.81
CA GLU A 208 -19.33 -56.81 -4.71
C GLU A 208 -17.93 -56.25 -5.04
N SER A 209 -17.70 -54.98 -4.69
CA SER A 209 -16.63 -54.56 -3.76
C SER A 209 -16.69 -53.04 -3.53
N GLY A 210 -16.51 -52.64 -2.27
CA GLY A 210 -16.84 -51.32 -1.76
C GLY A 210 -16.11 -50.16 -2.43
N VAL A 211 -16.91 -49.26 -3.00
CA VAL A 211 -16.59 -47.84 -3.18
C VAL A 211 -17.88 -47.09 -2.89
N GLY A 212 -18.09 -46.67 -1.64
CA GLY A 212 -19.16 -45.74 -1.29
C GLY A 212 -18.75 -44.32 -1.67
N VAL A 213 -18.74 -44.00 -2.97
CA VAL A 213 -19.06 -42.62 -3.37
C VAL A 213 -20.57 -42.55 -3.23
N ASP A 214 -21.03 -41.88 -2.20
CA ASP A 214 -22.45 -41.56 -2.05
C ASP A 214 -22.78 -40.46 -3.07
N VAL A 215 -22.82 -40.85 -4.34
CA VAL A 215 -23.53 -40.14 -5.41
C VAL A 215 -24.99 -40.53 -5.29
N GLY A 216 -25.64 -39.96 -4.28
CA GLY A 216 -27.07 -40.09 -4.00
C GLY A 216 -27.71 -38.70 -3.97
N ALA A 217 -28.59 -38.45 -4.93
CA ALA A 217 -29.52 -37.34 -5.03
C ALA A 217 -28.92 -35.92 -5.20
N ALA A 218 -29.12 -35.39 -6.40
CA ALA A 218 -29.31 -33.97 -6.61
C ALA A 218 -30.54 -33.52 -5.80
N GLU A 219 -30.37 -33.27 -4.52
CA GLU A 219 -31.34 -32.54 -3.72
C GLU A 219 -31.32 -31.10 -4.22
N TRP A 220 -32.43 -30.71 -4.84
CA TRP A 220 -32.76 -29.31 -5.01
C TRP A 220 -32.66 -28.67 -3.62
N TYR A 221 -31.70 -27.76 -3.40
CA TYR A 221 -31.52 -27.11 -2.09
C TYR A 221 -32.88 -26.78 -1.48
N SER A 222 -33.12 -27.23 -0.26
CA SER A 222 -34.30 -26.78 0.49
C SER A 222 -34.29 -25.25 0.53
N GLU A 223 -35.46 -24.63 0.47
CA GLU A 223 -35.61 -23.17 0.48
C GLU A 223 -34.84 -22.53 1.65
N GLN A 224 -34.86 -23.20 2.80
CA GLN A 224 -34.12 -22.84 4.01
C GLN A 224 -32.58 -22.86 3.83
N GLN A 225 -32.02 -23.83 3.10
CA GLN A 225 -30.57 -23.87 2.83
C GLN A 225 -30.14 -22.77 1.86
N ARG A 226 -30.99 -22.39 0.89
CA ARG A 226 -30.70 -21.27 -0.02
C ARG A 226 -30.70 -19.94 0.73
N GLU A 227 -31.68 -19.76 1.63
CA GLU A 227 -31.75 -18.57 2.48
C GLU A 227 -30.51 -18.46 3.38
N GLN A 228 -30.11 -19.56 4.03
CA GLN A 228 -28.89 -19.60 4.84
C GLN A 228 -27.62 -19.29 4.02
N LEU A 229 -27.53 -19.81 2.79
CA LEU A 229 -26.42 -19.51 1.89
C LEU A 229 -26.43 -18.04 1.44
N CYS A 230 -27.60 -17.45 1.18
CA CYS A 230 -27.72 -16.04 0.85
C CYS A 230 -27.25 -15.15 2.01
N LEU A 231 -27.70 -15.44 3.23
CA LEU A 231 -27.26 -14.75 4.45
C LEU A 231 -25.76 -14.92 4.70
N TYR A 232 -25.21 -16.10 4.39
CA TYR A 232 -23.77 -16.37 4.46
C TYR A 232 -22.98 -15.51 3.48
N LYS A 233 -23.45 -15.33 2.24
CA LYS A 233 -22.80 -14.46 1.25
C LYS A 233 -22.84 -13.00 1.68
N GLU A 234 -24.00 -12.52 2.12
CA GLU A 234 -24.17 -11.11 2.52
C GLU A 234 -23.33 -10.75 3.75
N ARG A 235 -23.30 -11.59 4.80
CA ARG A 235 -22.49 -11.31 5.99
C ARG A 235 -20.97 -11.39 5.75
N ASN A 236 -20.54 -12.06 4.68
CA ASN A 236 -19.13 -12.21 4.32
C ASN A 236 -18.69 -11.34 3.14
N LYS A 237 -19.56 -10.42 2.68
CA LYS A 237 -19.26 -9.51 1.58
C LYS A 237 -18.01 -8.69 1.88
N ILE A 238 -16.99 -8.81 1.05
CA ILE A 238 -15.73 -8.06 1.19
C ILE A 238 -15.92 -6.65 0.64
N ASP A 239 -15.64 -5.65 1.47
CA ASP A 239 -15.56 -4.24 1.07
C ASP A 239 -14.10 -3.78 1.11
N LEU A 240 -13.59 -3.35 -0.05
CA LEU A 240 -12.20 -2.91 -0.22
C LEU A 240 -11.86 -1.57 0.45
N LEU A 241 -12.88 -0.76 0.74
CA LEU A 241 -12.74 0.63 1.19
C LEU A 241 -13.13 0.81 2.66
N THR A 242 -13.69 -0.21 3.30
CA THR A 242 -13.93 -0.20 4.75
C THR A 242 -12.62 0.05 5.49
N LYS A 243 -12.60 1.15 6.24
CA LYS A 243 -11.44 1.57 7.01
C LYS A 243 -11.45 0.94 8.39
N ASN A 244 -10.29 0.44 8.80
CA ASN A 244 -10.04 -0.03 10.14
C ASN A 244 -9.77 1.15 11.11
N ALA A 245 -9.49 0.86 12.39
CA ALA A 245 -9.19 1.85 13.42
C ALA A 245 -7.92 2.69 13.13
N PHE A 246 -7.14 2.32 12.12
CA PHE A 246 -5.92 2.99 11.67
C PHE A 246 -6.12 3.78 10.36
N ASP A 247 -7.37 3.98 9.93
CA ASP A 247 -7.73 4.61 8.64
C ASP A 247 -7.17 3.86 7.41
N LYS A 248 -6.86 2.58 7.56
CA LYS A 248 -6.38 1.69 6.50
C LYS A 248 -7.49 0.76 6.02
N HIS A 249 -7.52 0.49 4.73
CA HIS A 249 -8.43 -0.45 4.10
C HIS A 249 -7.65 -1.49 3.27
N ILE A 250 -8.32 -2.52 2.76
CA ILE A 250 -7.69 -3.64 2.03
C ILE A 250 -6.76 -3.14 0.92
N LEU A 251 -7.24 -2.18 0.11
CA LEU A 251 -6.46 -1.66 -1.00
C LEU A 251 -5.24 -0.85 -0.51
N SER A 252 -5.37 0.00 0.52
CA SER A 252 -4.21 0.75 1.03
C SER A 252 -3.14 -0.17 1.62
N GLU A 253 -3.55 -1.24 2.31
CA GLU A 253 -2.61 -2.20 2.87
C GLU A 253 -1.97 -3.09 1.79
N ALA A 254 -2.71 -3.40 0.72
CA ALA A 254 -2.14 -4.12 -0.43
C ALA A 254 -1.02 -3.32 -1.09
N PHE A 255 -1.17 -2.00 -1.20
CA PHE A 255 -0.08 -1.12 -1.67
C PHE A 255 1.08 -1.07 -0.67
N ASN A 256 0.78 -0.95 0.64
CA ASN A 256 1.82 -0.91 1.68
C ASN A 256 2.59 -2.23 1.80
N ALA A 257 1.98 -3.36 1.45
CA ALA A 257 2.61 -4.68 1.52
C ALA A 257 3.84 -4.78 0.60
N GLN A 258 3.92 -3.97 -0.46
CA GLN A 258 4.98 -4.04 -1.49
C GLN A 258 5.14 -5.45 -2.09
N ASP A 259 4.04 -6.20 -2.19
CA ASP A 259 3.99 -7.51 -2.82
C ASP A 259 3.04 -7.45 -4.02
N GLU A 260 3.64 -7.45 -5.21
CA GLU A 260 2.92 -7.35 -6.48
C GLU A 260 1.91 -8.50 -6.66
N ASN A 261 2.22 -9.70 -6.17
CA ASN A 261 1.32 -10.84 -6.34
C ASN A 261 0.06 -10.68 -5.49
N ILE A 262 0.19 -10.14 -4.27
CA ILE A 262 -0.96 -9.82 -3.40
C ILE A 262 -1.82 -8.72 -4.03
N LEU A 263 -1.19 -7.66 -4.53
CA LEU A 263 -1.90 -6.58 -5.21
C LEU A 263 -2.62 -7.10 -6.46
N GLN A 264 -1.99 -7.98 -7.24
CA GLN A 264 -2.58 -8.59 -8.43
C GLN A 264 -3.80 -9.44 -8.08
N LEU A 265 -3.75 -10.24 -7.00
CA LEU A 265 -4.91 -11.01 -6.53
C LEU A 265 -6.10 -10.10 -6.26
N ILE A 266 -5.88 -9.00 -5.52
CA ILE A 266 -6.95 -8.08 -5.10
C ILE A 266 -7.52 -7.31 -6.29
N LEU A 267 -6.67 -6.75 -7.15
CA LEU A 267 -7.12 -5.94 -8.28
C LEU A 267 -7.85 -6.77 -9.35
N ASN A 268 -7.45 -8.03 -9.56
CA ASN A 268 -8.14 -8.93 -10.49
C ASN A 268 -9.40 -9.56 -9.88
N HIS A 269 -9.69 -9.38 -8.59
CA HIS A 269 -10.90 -9.92 -7.98
C HIS A 269 -12.12 -9.03 -8.26
N PRO A 270 -13.30 -9.55 -8.61
CA PRO A 270 -14.49 -8.73 -8.94
C PRO A 270 -14.94 -7.74 -7.86
N ILE A 271 -14.51 -7.91 -6.61
CA ILE A 271 -14.70 -6.93 -5.52
C ILE A 271 -14.06 -5.58 -5.83
N SER A 272 -13.08 -5.52 -6.75
CA SER A 272 -12.47 -4.28 -7.23
C SER A 272 -13.42 -3.43 -8.08
N SER A 273 -14.56 -3.96 -8.51
CA SER A 273 -15.60 -3.20 -9.23
C SER A 273 -16.13 -1.99 -8.45
N VAL A 274 -16.03 -1.97 -7.11
CA VAL A 274 -16.35 -0.78 -6.29
C VAL A 274 -15.50 0.44 -6.66
N LEU A 275 -14.30 0.21 -7.21
CA LEU A 275 -13.39 1.26 -7.66
C LEU A 275 -13.87 1.93 -8.95
N ASP A 276 -14.77 1.28 -9.71
CA ASP A 276 -15.33 1.83 -10.93
C ASP A 276 -16.48 2.82 -10.67
N ASN A 277 -17.18 2.73 -9.52
CA ASN A 277 -18.32 3.61 -9.24
C ASN A 277 -18.54 3.86 -7.73
N PRO A 278 -17.87 4.86 -7.12
CA PRO A 278 -17.90 5.08 -5.68
C PRO A 278 -19.21 5.64 -5.10
N GLN A 279 -20.17 6.07 -5.94
CA GLN A 279 -21.38 6.81 -5.52
C GLN A 279 -22.67 5.99 -5.45
N SER A 280 -22.67 4.68 -5.72
CA SER A 280 -23.92 3.89 -5.77
C SER A 280 -24.21 3.02 -4.55
N TYR A 281 -23.51 3.19 -3.42
CA TYR A 281 -23.87 2.51 -2.17
C TYR A 281 -24.54 3.48 -1.21
N ASP A 282 -25.80 3.80 -1.50
CA ASP A 282 -26.73 4.26 -0.48
C ASP A 282 -27.55 3.04 -0.01
N LEU A 283 -27.52 2.79 1.30
CA LEU A 283 -28.18 1.66 1.96
C LEU A 283 -29.70 1.84 1.86
N LYS A 284 -30.35 1.20 0.86
CA LYS A 284 -31.76 0.72 0.86
C LYS A 284 -32.18 0.29 -0.56
N GLU A 285 -31.78 -0.88 -1.03
CA GLU A 285 -32.49 -1.49 -2.17
C GLU A 285 -32.23 -2.99 -2.36
N GLU A 286 -32.18 -3.82 -1.30
CA GLU A 286 -31.84 -5.24 -1.51
C GLU A 286 -32.51 -6.20 -0.52
N VAL A 287 -33.84 -6.13 -0.44
CA VAL A 287 -34.68 -7.25 0.07
C VAL A 287 -35.63 -7.78 -1.01
N ASP A 288 -35.95 -6.99 -2.04
CA ASP A 288 -37.02 -7.33 -2.99
C ASP A 288 -36.58 -8.22 -4.17
N SER A 289 -35.28 -8.28 -4.49
CA SER A 289 -34.78 -9.03 -5.67
C SER A 289 -34.77 -10.55 -5.47
N CYS A 290 -34.56 -11.02 -4.22
CA CYS A 290 -34.61 -12.45 -3.91
C CYS A 290 -36.04 -12.99 -3.71
N MET A 291 -37.00 -12.13 -3.36
CA MET A 291 -38.39 -12.52 -3.09
C MET A 291 -39.31 -12.41 -4.33
N ASN A 292 -39.02 -11.53 -5.30
CA ASN A 292 -39.91 -11.27 -6.44
C ASN A 292 -39.60 -12.09 -7.72
N LYS A 293 -39.55 -13.41 -7.60
CA LYS A 293 -39.61 -14.32 -8.77
C LYS A 293 -40.85 -15.20 -8.83
N ASN A 294 -41.90 -14.90 -8.05
CA ASN A 294 -43.13 -15.70 -8.01
C ASN A 294 -44.41 -15.04 -8.57
N GLU A 295 -44.39 -13.80 -9.07
CA GLU A 295 -45.61 -13.18 -9.65
C GLU A 295 -45.65 -13.10 -11.19
N LYS A 296 -44.70 -13.72 -11.91
CA LYS A 296 -44.73 -13.81 -13.39
C LYS A 296 -45.13 -15.19 -13.93
N ARG A 297 -46.03 -15.89 -13.23
CA ARG A 297 -46.64 -17.14 -13.69
C ARG A 297 -48.12 -17.23 -13.39
N GLU A 298 -48.86 -16.14 -13.47
CA GLU A 298 -50.33 -16.21 -13.49
C GLU A 298 -50.86 -14.93 -14.14
N THR A 299 -51.01 -14.95 -15.47
CA THR A 299 -51.97 -14.18 -16.31
C THR A 299 -51.54 -14.15 -17.79
N ASP A 300 -51.10 -15.29 -18.34
CA ASP A 300 -51.18 -15.52 -19.79
C ASP A 300 -52.42 -16.34 -20.08
N ASN A 301 -53.56 -15.65 -20.15
CA ASN A 301 -54.77 -16.13 -20.84
C ASN A 301 -55.76 -14.96 -20.97
N LEU A 302 -55.74 -14.27 -22.11
CA LEU A 302 -56.91 -13.92 -22.95
C LEU A 302 -56.58 -12.79 -23.95
N ASN A 303 -56.42 -13.21 -25.21
CA ASN A 303 -56.93 -12.64 -26.46
C ASN A 303 -57.06 -11.12 -26.68
N TYR A 304 -56.46 -10.68 -27.80
CA TYR A 304 -57.01 -9.82 -28.88
C TYR A 304 -58.00 -8.70 -28.49
N THR A 305 -57.64 -7.43 -28.74
CA THR A 305 -58.18 -6.59 -29.85
C THR A 305 -57.70 -5.13 -29.76
N LYS A 306 -57.71 -4.46 -30.92
CA LYS A 306 -57.47 -3.02 -31.16
C LYS A 306 -58.31 -2.11 -30.25
N ASN A 307 -57.79 -0.93 -29.90
CA ASN A 307 -58.27 0.37 -30.41
C ASN A 307 -57.64 1.57 -29.69
N GLU A 308 -57.54 2.64 -30.47
CA GLU A 308 -57.26 4.04 -30.11
C GLU A 308 -58.13 4.55 -28.95
N SER A 309 -57.58 5.45 -28.12
CA SER A 309 -58.02 6.86 -28.02
C SER A 309 -57.46 7.56 -26.78
N SER A 310 -56.94 8.75 -27.06
CA SER A 310 -56.86 9.97 -26.25
C SER A 310 -57.70 10.05 -24.97
N ILE A 311 -57.14 10.66 -23.91
CA ILE A 311 -57.63 11.93 -23.33
C ILE A 311 -56.51 12.61 -22.52
N SER A 312 -56.32 13.88 -22.85
CA SER A 312 -55.48 14.91 -22.28
C SER A 312 -56.15 15.67 -21.14
N THR A 313 -55.35 16.23 -20.23
CA THR A 313 -55.47 17.58 -19.60
C THR A 313 -54.17 17.78 -18.77
N SER A 314 -53.16 18.59 -19.10
CA SER A 314 -53.05 20.07 -19.24
C SER A 314 -53.63 20.81 -18.02
N LEU A 315 -52.93 21.67 -17.26
CA LEU A 315 -52.18 22.92 -17.57
C LEU A 315 -51.27 23.23 -16.35
N PHE A 316 -50.15 23.94 -16.41
CA PHE A 316 -49.93 25.31 -16.92
C PHE A 316 -48.48 25.58 -17.33
N GLU A 317 -48.38 26.43 -18.34
CA GLU A 317 -47.22 26.91 -19.10
C GLU A 317 -46.57 28.18 -18.51
N ASP A 318 -45.49 28.60 -19.21
CA ASP A 318 -44.93 29.96 -19.42
C ASP A 318 -43.51 30.15 -18.86
N ASN A 319 -42.52 30.67 -19.59
CA ASN A 319 -42.44 31.09 -21.00
C ASN A 319 -40.97 31.17 -21.47
N GLN A 320 -40.85 31.14 -22.80
CA GLN A 320 -39.70 31.06 -23.73
C GLN A 320 -38.64 32.18 -23.68
N THR A 321 -37.45 31.93 -24.27
CA THR A 321 -36.96 32.50 -25.57
C THR A 321 -35.48 32.09 -25.86
N GLN A 322 -35.22 31.32 -26.93
CA GLN A 322 -34.58 31.71 -28.23
C GLN A 322 -33.02 31.64 -28.26
N ILE A 323 -32.25 31.22 -29.29
CA ILE A 323 -32.43 30.63 -30.65
C ILE A 323 -31.01 30.37 -31.23
N HIS A 324 -30.82 29.30 -32.04
CA HIS A 324 -29.88 29.07 -33.18
C HIS A 324 -28.33 29.28 -33.01
N ASP A 325 -27.39 28.68 -33.74
CA ASP A 325 -27.27 27.96 -35.02
C ASP A 325 -25.88 27.26 -35.06
N SER A 326 -25.75 25.99 -35.45
CA SER A 326 -25.29 25.47 -36.76
C SER A 326 -23.77 25.52 -37.06
N ASN A 327 -23.26 24.34 -37.47
CA ASN A 327 -22.39 24.09 -38.62
C ASN A 327 -20.85 24.12 -38.56
N ASP A 328 -20.32 22.96 -38.98
CA ASP A 328 -19.26 22.70 -39.98
C ASP A 328 -17.78 22.54 -39.56
N ASP A 329 -17.34 21.30 -39.79
CA ASP A 329 -16.19 20.86 -40.57
C ASP A 329 -14.73 20.98 -40.04
N GLU A 330 -14.22 19.79 -39.68
CA GLU A 330 -13.22 19.02 -40.43
C GLU A 330 -11.98 19.74 -41.06
N TYR A 331 -10.80 19.18 -40.74
CA TYR A 331 -9.61 18.94 -41.59
C TYR A 331 -8.23 19.52 -41.22
N LEU A 332 -7.32 18.55 -41.03
CA LEU A 332 -5.91 18.42 -41.48
C LEU A 332 -4.77 19.28 -40.92
N TYR A 333 -3.98 18.61 -40.06
CA TYR A 333 -2.56 18.24 -40.21
C TYR A 333 -1.50 19.24 -40.76
N LYS A 334 -0.41 19.27 -39.95
CA LYS A 334 1.04 19.13 -40.29
C LYS A 334 1.92 20.40 -40.32
N ARG A 335 2.93 20.31 -39.42
CA ARG A 335 4.35 20.74 -39.54
C ARG A 335 4.64 22.25 -39.69
N MET A 336 5.40 22.80 -38.75
CA MET A 336 6.83 23.11 -38.94
C MET A 336 7.51 23.62 -37.66
N ASN A 337 8.80 23.29 -37.58
CA ASN A 337 9.80 23.72 -36.58
C ASN A 337 10.01 25.24 -36.57
N GLY A 338 10.46 25.79 -35.43
CA GLY A 338 11.27 27.01 -35.43
C GLY A 338 11.20 27.90 -34.18
N LYS A 339 12.18 27.72 -33.29
CA LYS A 339 12.92 28.70 -32.48
C LYS A 339 12.28 30.02 -31.98
N ASP A 340 12.53 30.21 -30.69
CA ASP A 340 12.92 31.45 -29.97
C ASP A 340 11.87 32.47 -29.51
N ASN A 341 12.09 32.86 -28.24
CA ASN A 341 11.81 34.14 -27.57
C ASN A 341 10.48 34.34 -26.84
N THR A 342 10.57 34.11 -25.52
CA THR A 342 10.44 35.09 -24.41
C THR A 342 9.23 36.03 -24.31
N LEU A 343 8.93 36.37 -23.03
CA LEU A 343 7.96 37.35 -22.48
C LEU A 343 6.57 36.75 -22.19
N SER A 344 5.92 36.97 -21.05
CA SER A 344 6.24 37.77 -19.87
C SER A 344 5.04 37.68 -18.90
N ASN A 345 5.33 37.75 -17.59
CA ASN A 345 4.57 38.47 -16.56
C ASN A 345 3.07 38.70 -16.79
N VAL A 346 2.25 38.11 -15.91
CA VAL A 346 1.16 38.87 -15.26
C VAL A 346 1.28 38.67 -13.76
N CYS A 347 1.70 39.74 -13.09
CA CYS A 347 1.51 39.98 -11.66
C CYS A 347 0.46 41.09 -11.53
N VAL A 348 0.00 41.33 -10.29
CA VAL A 348 -0.95 42.38 -9.83
C VAL A 348 -2.42 41.91 -9.85
N SER A 349 -3.23 41.97 -8.78
CA SER A 349 -3.17 42.69 -7.50
C SER A 349 -4.05 42.05 -6.42
N THR A 350 -3.61 42.28 -5.18
CA THR A 350 -4.24 42.12 -3.85
C THR A 350 -5.58 42.83 -3.62
N TYR A 351 -6.46 42.19 -2.84
CA TYR A 351 -7.32 42.69 -1.74
C TYR A 351 -8.00 41.43 -1.16
N GLY A 352 -8.19 41.13 0.12
CA GLY A 352 -8.02 41.79 1.42
C GLY A 352 -8.88 40.97 2.40
N ILE A 353 -8.25 40.39 3.42
CA ILE A 353 -8.81 39.98 4.74
C ILE A 353 -10.22 39.35 4.77
N ASN A 354 -10.29 38.03 5.04
CA ASN A 354 -10.98 37.55 6.24
C ASN A 354 -10.59 36.10 6.60
N LYS A 355 -10.28 35.93 7.89
CA LYS A 355 -9.95 34.66 8.54
C LYS A 355 -11.14 33.69 8.52
N THR A 356 -10.81 32.41 8.65
CA THR A 356 -11.69 31.28 9.03
C THR A 356 -12.64 30.77 7.93
N LYS A 357 -12.08 29.94 7.01
CA LYS A 357 -12.71 28.79 6.30
C LYS A 357 -12.03 28.56 4.93
N VAL A 358 -10.95 27.80 4.89
CA VAL A 358 -10.41 27.10 3.69
C VAL A 358 -9.53 25.97 4.28
N MET A 359 -9.67 24.67 3.99
CA MET A 359 -9.86 24.01 2.69
C MET A 359 -10.87 22.86 2.80
N GLU A 360 -12.06 23.07 2.26
CA GLU A 360 -12.99 21.97 1.90
C GLU A 360 -13.51 22.18 0.48
N LYS A 361 -12.80 22.97 -0.33
CA LYS A 361 -13.29 23.39 -1.64
C LYS A 361 -12.16 23.57 -2.63
N GLU A 362 -11.51 22.46 -2.98
CA GLU A 362 -10.88 22.27 -4.29
C GLU A 362 -10.60 20.80 -4.64
N ILE A 363 -11.43 19.84 -4.15
CA ILE A 363 -11.50 18.48 -4.69
C ILE A 363 -12.88 18.29 -5.33
N LYS A 364 -13.14 19.03 -6.41
CA LYS A 364 -14.32 18.74 -7.26
C LYS A 364 -14.01 18.64 -8.76
N ASN A 365 -12.73 18.68 -9.15
CA ASN A 365 -12.32 18.46 -10.54
C ASN A 365 -11.07 17.58 -10.61
N SER A 366 -11.24 16.27 -10.37
CA SER A 366 -10.33 15.23 -10.93
C SER A 366 -10.91 13.81 -10.93
N ILE A 367 -12.13 13.58 -10.43
CA ILE A 367 -12.81 12.28 -10.54
C ILE A 367 -13.44 12.14 -11.94
N LEU A 368 -12.57 12.17 -12.95
CA LEU A 368 -12.79 11.49 -14.21
C LEU A 368 -11.95 10.23 -14.15
N TYR A 369 -12.64 9.09 -14.15
CA TYR A 369 -12.17 7.75 -14.53
C TYR A 369 -10.73 7.72 -15.08
N ASN A 370 -9.91 6.80 -14.59
CA ASN A 370 -8.93 6.06 -15.40
C ASN A 370 -8.62 4.77 -14.64
N GLY A 371 -8.85 3.62 -15.24
CA GLY A 371 -8.44 2.33 -14.68
C GLY A 371 -6.95 2.30 -14.34
N PHE A 372 -6.55 1.32 -13.54
CA PHE A 372 -5.14 1.03 -13.30
C PHE A 372 -4.39 0.90 -14.63
N THR A 373 -3.17 1.41 -14.70
CA THR A 373 -2.37 1.39 -15.94
C THR A 373 -1.00 0.77 -15.73
N THR A 374 -0.52 0.05 -16.75
CA THR A 374 0.87 -0.42 -16.84
C THR A 374 1.77 0.59 -17.57
N LYS A 375 1.23 1.73 -18.01
CA LYS A 375 2.00 2.77 -18.71
C LYS A 375 2.21 3.97 -17.80
N HIS A 376 3.48 4.32 -17.58
CA HIS A 376 3.86 5.45 -16.72
C HIS A 376 3.21 6.79 -17.13
N GLU A 377 3.06 7.02 -18.42
CA GLU A 377 2.48 8.26 -18.97
C GLU A 377 0.98 8.43 -18.69
N GLU A 378 0.28 7.33 -18.38
CA GLU A 378 -1.15 7.33 -18.05
C GLU A 378 -1.40 7.30 -16.53
N ALA A 379 -0.33 7.13 -15.73
CA ALA A 379 -0.41 7.00 -14.27
C ALA A 379 -0.92 8.29 -13.62
N LYS A 380 -1.90 8.14 -12.73
CA LYS A 380 -2.55 9.20 -11.96
C LYS A 380 -2.29 9.00 -10.47
N ILE A 381 -2.20 10.12 -9.77
CA ILE A 381 -2.21 10.17 -8.30
C ILE A 381 -3.58 9.73 -7.80
N VAL A 382 -3.61 8.66 -7.02
CA VAL A 382 -4.82 8.16 -6.34
C VAL A 382 -4.77 8.42 -4.84
N GLN A 383 -3.57 8.61 -4.29
CA GLN A 383 -3.38 8.95 -2.89
C GLN A 383 -2.24 9.95 -2.77
N GLU A 384 -2.38 10.89 -1.85
CA GLU A 384 -1.31 11.80 -1.45
C GLU A 384 -1.32 11.98 0.06
N TYR A 385 -0.12 12.06 0.65
CA TYR A 385 0.04 12.39 2.06
C TYR A 385 1.26 13.28 2.23
N ILE A 386 1.14 14.34 3.03
CA ILE A 386 2.26 15.23 3.34
C ILE A 386 2.74 14.92 4.76
N TYR A 387 3.95 14.39 4.86
CA TYR A 387 4.64 14.20 6.11
C TYR A 387 5.30 15.49 6.59
N GLU A 388 5.24 15.73 7.89
CA GLU A 388 5.94 16.81 8.58
C GLU A 388 7.07 16.20 9.41
N LEU A 389 8.33 16.47 9.03
CA LEU A 389 9.51 15.87 9.62
C LEU A 389 10.33 16.93 10.38
N GLN A 390 10.66 16.60 11.63
CA GLN A 390 11.63 17.31 12.43
C GLN A 390 12.93 16.48 12.49
N ILE A 391 13.84 16.74 11.55
CA ILE A 391 15.11 16.00 11.44
C ILE A 391 16.01 16.24 12.66
N ASN A 392 15.93 17.42 13.27
CA ASN A 392 16.65 17.77 14.47
C ASN A 392 15.77 18.54 15.46
N GLU A 393 15.73 18.07 16.71
CA GLU A 393 14.90 18.67 17.77
C GLU A 393 15.57 19.84 18.51
N LYS A 394 16.90 19.92 18.47
CA LYS A 394 17.69 20.88 19.23
C LYS A 394 17.75 22.25 18.55
N ILE A 395 17.69 22.27 17.22
CA ILE A 395 17.83 23.50 16.44
C ILE A 395 16.49 24.16 16.18
N LYS A 396 16.49 25.48 16.34
CA LYS A 396 15.34 26.34 16.07
C LYS A 396 15.71 27.47 15.14
N LEU A 397 14.82 27.77 14.22
CA LEU A 397 14.88 28.95 13.37
C LEU A 397 13.89 29.97 13.92
N ASN A 398 14.38 31.15 14.33
CA ASN A 398 13.53 32.19 14.93
C ASN A 398 12.67 31.68 16.12
N ASN A 399 13.26 30.87 17.00
CA ASN A 399 12.62 30.18 18.13
C ASN A 399 11.51 29.16 17.76
N LYS A 400 11.36 28.82 16.47
CA LYS A 400 10.43 27.80 15.98
C LYS A 400 11.18 26.54 15.58
N ASN A 401 10.53 25.40 15.73
CA ASN A 401 11.06 24.12 15.23
C ASN A 401 11.16 24.18 13.70
N ILE A 402 12.19 23.55 13.14
CA ILE A 402 12.34 23.41 11.69
C ILE A 402 11.55 22.17 11.27
N ILE A 403 10.49 22.39 10.49
CA ILE A 403 9.57 21.33 10.04
C ILE A 403 9.68 21.21 8.53
N ILE A 404 10.31 20.14 8.07
CA ILE A 404 10.47 19.84 6.65
C ILE A 404 9.25 19.05 6.19
N LYS A 405 8.62 19.49 5.10
CA LYS A 405 7.45 18.82 4.56
C LYS A 405 7.82 17.95 3.37
N ILE A 406 7.35 16.71 3.32
CA ILE A 406 7.60 15.80 2.19
C ILE A 406 6.28 15.14 1.79
N ARG A 407 5.92 15.25 0.51
CA ARG A 407 4.78 14.56 -0.08
C ARG A 407 5.18 13.16 -0.53
N GLU A 408 4.41 12.19 -0.04
CA GLU A 408 4.35 10.81 -0.54
C GLU A 408 3.10 10.64 -1.42
N ILE A 409 3.22 9.84 -2.49
CA ILE A 409 2.18 9.66 -3.50
C ILE A 409 1.92 8.16 -3.68
N GLY A 410 0.65 7.78 -3.75
CA GLY A 410 0.18 6.52 -4.32
C GLY A 410 -0.34 6.71 -5.74
N LEU A 411 0.09 5.87 -6.68
CA LEU A 411 -0.31 5.91 -8.09
C LEU A 411 -1.25 4.75 -8.44
N ASN A 412 -2.17 4.94 -9.41
CA ASN A 412 -2.89 3.83 -10.06
C ASN A 412 -2.02 3.06 -11.07
N TYR A 413 -0.71 3.00 -10.85
CA TYR A 413 0.25 2.29 -11.70
C TYR A 413 0.60 0.92 -11.09
N TYR A 414 0.65 -0.13 -11.92
CA TYR A 414 0.90 -1.51 -11.47
C TYR A 414 1.91 -2.28 -12.33
N GLY A 415 2.77 -1.60 -13.09
CA GLY A 415 3.87 -2.27 -13.80
C GLY A 415 5.11 -2.49 -12.93
N ASP A 416 6.10 -3.24 -13.43
CA ASP A 416 7.32 -3.61 -12.69
C ASP A 416 8.04 -2.40 -12.06
N LEU A 417 8.00 -2.31 -10.72
CA LEU A 417 8.53 -1.18 -9.93
C LEU A 417 10.05 -1.28 -9.67
N LEU A 418 10.59 -2.50 -9.62
CA LEU A 418 11.95 -2.79 -9.15
C LEU A 418 12.80 -3.60 -10.14
N ASN A 419 12.18 -4.23 -11.15
CA ASN A 419 12.83 -5.18 -12.07
C ASN A 419 12.74 -4.80 -13.56
N SER A 420 12.24 -3.60 -13.87
CA SER A 420 12.23 -3.14 -15.25
C SER A 420 13.67 -2.84 -15.70
N PRO A 421 14.14 -3.34 -16.86
CA PRO A 421 15.49 -3.07 -17.37
C PRO A 421 15.71 -1.61 -17.79
N ILE A 422 14.71 -0.75 -17.59
CA ILE A 422 14.70 0.66 -17.97
C ILE A 422 14.68 1.47 -16.68
N ALA A 423 15.77 2.13 -16.30
CA ALA A 423 15.82 2.87 -15.03
C ALA A 423 14.73 3.96 -14.90
N SER A 424 14.23 4.51 -16.01
CA SER A 424 13.18 5.54 -16.02
C SER A 424 11.78 5.04 -15.64
N SER A 425 11.55 3.74 -15.46
CA SER A 425 10.29 3.19 -14.94
C SER A 425 10.26 3.04 -13.42
N ASP A 426 11.38 3.27 -12.73
CA ASP A 426 11.43 3.23 -11.28
C ASP A 426 10.67 4.42 -10.66
N ILE A 427 9.53 4.13 -10.03
CA ILE A 427 8.72 5.12 -9.31
C ILE A 427 8.84 4.98 -7.78
N THR A 428 9.79 4.18 -7.27
CA THR A 428 10.00 3.98 -5.82
C THR A 428 10.39 5.28 -5.09
N GLY A 429 10.89 6.27 -5.83
CA GLY A 429 11.20 7.61 -5.35
C GLY A 429 9.99 8.45 -4.88
N ILE A 430 8.76 7.95 -5.02
CA ILE A 430 7.57 8.61 -4.47
C ILE A 430 7.42 8.40 -2.95
N ASN A 431 8.18 7.47 -2.35
CA ASN A 431 8.15 7.14 -0.92
C ASN A 431 9.36 7.70 -0.15
N ILE A 432 9.20 7.86 1.16
CA ILE A 432 10.32 8.13 2.07
C ILE A 432 10.95 6.80 2.48
N TRP A 433 12.28 6.70 2.38
CA TRP A 433 13.06 5.51 2.74
C TRP A 433 13.90 5.73 4.00
N GLU A 434 14.19 4.64 4.73
CA GLU A 434 14.95 4.67 5.99
C GLU A 434 16.32 5.34 5.81
N CYS A 435 17.04 4.96 4.75
CA CYS A 435 18.36 5.50 4.45
C CYS A 435 18.32 7.01 4.21
N SER A 436 17.23 7.57 3.65
CA SER A 436 17.09 9.01 3.43
C SER A 436 16.93 9.77 4.76
N ILE A 437 16.23 9.18 5.73
CA ILE A 437 16.12 9.74 7.09
C ILE A 437 17.48 9.74 7.78
N ILE A 438 18.19 8.60 7.75
CA ILE A 438 19.52 8.45 8.36
C ILE A 438 20.52 9.41 7.71
N THR A 439 20.52 9.52 6.38
CA THR A 439 21.40 10.44 5.64
C THR A 439 21.11 11.89 6.01
N SER A 440 19.84 12.27 6.14
CA SER A 440 19.45 13.63 6.51
C SER A 440 19.96 14.02 7.90
N LYS A 441 19.87 13.11 8.88
CA LYS A 441 20.44 13.31 10.22
C LYS A 441 21.97 13.36 10.20
N TRP A 442 22.60 12.50 9.40
CA TRP A 442 24.06 12.44 9.29
C TRP A 442 24.70 13.68 8.68
N LEU A 443 24.16 14.16 7.55
CA LEU A 443 24.70 15.34 6.88
C LEU A 443 24.53 16.61 7.73
N TYR A 444 23.49 16.67 8.56
CA TYR A 444 23.34 17.72 9.54
C TYR A 444 24.47 17.69 10.59
N ASP A 445 24.76 16.56 11.21
CA ASP A 445 25.83 16.46 12.22
C ASP A 445 27.20 16.87 11.63
N LEU A 446 27.47 16.48 10.37
CA LEU A 446 28.69 16.89 9.65
C LEU A 446 28.77 18.40 9.39
N TYR A 447 27.63 19.06 9.19
CA TYR A 447 27.59 20.51 9.02
C TYR A 447 27.97 21.26 10.30
N GLU A 448 27.42 20.84 11.45
CA GLU A 448 27.69 21.48 12.75
C GLU A 448 29.17 21.51 13.08
N GLU A 449 29.88 20.42 12.78
CA GLU A 449 31.29 20.29 13.14
C GLU A 449 32.21 21.21 12.32
N ASN A 450 31.96 21.40 11.02
CA ASN A 450 32.98 21.92 10.10
C ASN A 450 32.49 22.88 9.00
N ASN A 451 31.21 23.29 8.99
CA ASN A 451 30.64 24.11 7.91
C ASN A 451 30.85 23.54 6.50
N LEU A 452 30.84 22.21 6.40
CA LEU A 452 31.43 21.45 5.31
C LEU A 452 30.87 21.80 3.91
N PHE A 453 29.59 22.16 3.84
CA PHE A 453 28.83 22.32 2.59
C PHE A 453 28.76 23.77 2.06
N ALA A 454 29.30 24.74 2.79
CA ALA A 454 29.20 26.16 2.42
C ALA A 454 29.93 26.47 1.11
N ASN A 455 29.24 27.11 0.16
CA ASN A 455 29.76 27.48 -1.16
C ASN A 455 30.26 26.31 -2.01
N LYS A 456 29.68 25.11 -1.81
CA LYS A 456 30.08 23.89 -2.52
C LYS A 456 29.07 23.51 -3.59
N ASN A 457 29.53 22.82 -4.63
CA ASN A 457 28.66 22.19 -5.62
C ASN A 457 28.36 20.77 -5.15
N ILE A 458 27.08 20.46 -5.00
CA ILE A 458 26.58 19.22 -4.41
C ILE A 458 25.60 18.58 -5.37
N LEU A 459 25.69 17.25 -5.52
CA LEU A 459 24.75 16.45 -6.29
C LEU A 459 24.20 15.34 -5.39
N GLU A 460 22.88 15.25 -5.27
CA GLU A 460 22.21 14.04 -4.82
C GLU A 460 21.80 13.21 -6.05
N VAL A 461 22.22 11.94 -6.07
CA VAL A 461 21.81 10.97 -7.10
C VAL A 461 20.75 10.04 -6.51
N GLY A 462 19.75 9.65 -7.32
CA GLY A 462 18.65 8.79 -6.88
C GLY A 462 17.93 9.37 -5.66
N ALA A 463 17.58 10.66 -5.72
CA ALA A 463 17.13 11.42 -4.55
C ALA A 463 15.77 10.99 -3.98
N GLY A 464 15.01 10.18 -4.72
CA GLY A 464 13.68 9.75 -4.35
C GLY A 464 12.76 10.95 -4.10
N CYS A 465 12.30 11.13 -2.86
CA CYS A 465 11.43 12.25 -2.51
C CYS A 465 12.17 13.60 -2.30
N GLY A 466 13.51 13.62 -2.36
CA GLY A 466 14.35 14.82 -2.21
C GLY A 466 14.60 15.26 -0.76
N LEU A 467 14.22 14.43 0.23
CA LEU A 467 14.34 14.75 1.65
C LEU A 467 15.77 15.15 2.06
N VAL A 468 16.78 14.43 1.56
CA VAL A 468 18.18 14.63 1.97
C VAL A 468 18.69 16.00 1.52
N SER A 469 18.54 16.34 0.23
CA SER A 469 18.95 17.64 -0.30
C SER A 469 18.19 18.81 0.34
N ILE A 470 16.87 18.70 0.49
CA ILE A 470 16.06 19.76 1.12
C ILE A 470 16.55 20.00 2.56
N SER A 471 16.76 18.92 3.32
CA SER A 471 17.30 18.98 4.68
C SER A 471 18.68 19.63 4.70
N LEU A 472 19.61 19.16 3.86
CA LEU A 472 20.97 19.68 3.78
C LEU A 472 20.97 21.18 3.50
N PHE A 473 20.18 21.65 2.54
CA PHE A 473 20.15 23.07 2.17
C PHE A 473 19.64 23.93 3.32
N ILE A 474 18.56 23.49 3.98
CA ILE A 474 17.97 24.19 5.12
C ILE A 474 18.99 24.32 6.25
N TYR A 475 19.58 23.21 6.70
CA TYR A 475 20.53 23.23 7.82
C TYR A 475 21.83 23.98 7.47
N ALA A 476 22.35 23.82 6.25
CA ALA A 476 23.55 24.54 5.82
C ALA A 476 23.35 26.07 5.77
N GLY A 477 22.13 26.53 5.44
CA GLY A 477 21.78 27.94 5.36
C GLY A 477 21.56 28.64 6.71
N LEU A 478 21.48 27.92 7.84
CA LEU A 478 21.10 28.51 9.14
C LEU A 478 22.08 29.58 9.64
N LYS A 479 23.38 29.51 9.30
CA LYS A 479 24.36 30.55 9.68
C LYS A 479 24.10 31.91 9.04
N ASN A 480 23.37 31.99 7.93
CA ASN A 480 22.97 33.26 7.32
C ASN A 480 21.97 34.04 8.20
N VAL A 481 21.24 33.34 9.08
CA VAL A 481 20.28 33.92 10.01
C VAL A 481 21.01 34.20 11.33
N ARG A 482 21.72 35.35 11.40
CA ARG A 482 22.46 35.79 12.60
C ARG A 482 21.59 35.64 13.86
N GLY A 483 21.86 34.61 14.69
CA GLY A 483 21.21 34.45 15.99
C GLY A 483 21.12 33.04 16.61
N VAL A 484 21.54 31.96 15.94
CA VAL A 484 21.25 30.56 16.39
C VAL A 484 22.32 29.94 17.32
N TYR A 485 23.11 30.74 18.01
CA TYR A 485 23.86 30.24 19.18
C TYR A 485 23.53 31.08 20.41
N SER A 486 22.51 30.67 21.16
CA SER A 486 22.46 31.05 22.57
C SER A 486 23.65 30.38 23.26
N LYS A 487 24.69 31.16 23.55
CA LYS A 487 25.73 30.80 24.51
C LYS A 487 25.05 30.35 25.81
N ALA A 488 25.11 29.06 26.11
CA ALA A 488 25.04 28.61 27.48
C ALA A 488 26.41 28.89 28.12
N ASN A 489 26.47 29.95 28.91
CA ASN A 489 27.50 30.29 29.90
C ASN A 489 28.98 30.37 29.45
N THR A 490 29.48 31.61 29.30
CA THR A 490 30.54 32.19 30.16
C THR A 490 30.88 33.63 29.71
N ASP A 491 30.76 34.52 30.69
CA ASP A 491 31.33 35.85 30.93
C ASP A 491 31.89 36.75 29.81
N SER A 492 31.37 37.99 29.84
CA SER A 492 31.99 39.28 29.54
C SER A 492 33.03 39.36 28.41
N SER A 493 32.63 39.94 27.27
CA SER A 493 33.17 41.21 26.77
C SER A 493 32.53 41.56 25.43
N SER A 494 32.17 42.82 25.30
CA SER A 494 31.58 43.45 24.12
C SER A 494 32.38 43.18 22.85
N ILE A 495 31.74 42.58 21.85
CA ILE A 495 32.22 42.60 20.46
C ILE A 495 31.20 43.41 19.66
N SER A 496 31.57 44.62 19.30
CA SER A 496 30.85 45.47 18.36
C SER A 496 30.78 44.76 17.01
N ALA A 497 29.56 44.52 16.53
CA ALA A 497 29.32 43.96 15.21
C ALA A 497 29.75 44.95 14.13
N ASP A 498 30.89 44.69 13.50
CA ASP A 498 31.24 45.31 12.22
C ASP A 498 30.17 44.93 11.18
N ARG A 499 29.43 45.93 10.70
CA ARG A 499 28.34 45.76 9.72
C ARG A 499 28.83 45.63 8.27
N ASN A 500 30.13 45.47 8.04
CA ASN A 500 30.73 45.52 6.71
C ASN A 500 31.53 44.27 6.29
N ALA A 501 31.44 43.15 7.02
CA ALA A 501 31.91 41.88 6.49
C ALA A 501 30.88 41.37 5.46
N SER A 502 31.30 41.23 4.20
CA SER A 502 30.54 40.55 3.14
C SER A 502 29.96 39.25 3.68
N ILE A 503 28.65 39.09 3.59
CA ILE A 503 27.95 37.88 4.04
C ILE A 503 28.37 36.75 3.11
N ASP A 504 29.43 36.01 3.47
CA ASP A 504 29.75 34.75 2.81
C ASP A 504 28.59 33.80 3.09
N SER A 505 27.81 33.55 2.04
CA SER A 505 26.69 32.61 2.03
C SER A 505 27.13 31.27 2.65
N SER A 506 26.48 30.83 3.74
CA SER A 506 26.77 29.54 4.36
C SER A 506 26.12 28.35 3.67
N SER A 507 25.16 28.61 2.76
CA SER A 507 24.47 27.58 1.99
C SER A 507 25.35 27.05 0.84
N PRO A 508 25.00 25.89 0.27
CA PRO A 508 25.66 25.38 -0.94
C PRO A 508 25.63 26.41 -2.08
N ASN A 509 26.67 26.41 -2.92
CA ASN A 509 26.70 27.23 -4.13
C ASN A 509 25.71 26.69 -5.16
N LYS A 510 25.71 25.37 -5.36
CA LYS A 510 24.75 24.64 -6.20
C LYS A 510 24.39 23.33 -5.54
N LEU A 511 23.10 23.03 -5.50
CA LEU A 511 22.56 21.76 -5.03
C LEU A 511 21.68 21.18 -6.13
N LEU A 512 22.17 20.12 -6.76
CA LEU A 512 21.43 19.39 -7.77
C LEU A 512 20.77 18.18 -7.12
N ILE A 513 19.46 18.06 -7.31
CA ILE A 513 18.67 16.94 -6.83
C ILE A 513 18.28 16.15 -8.07
N SER A 514 18.80 14.93 -8.21
CA SER A 514 18.65 14.16 -9.43
C SER A 514 17.98 12.81 -9.23
N ASP A 515 17.25 12.44 -10.26
CA ASP A 515 16.61 11.16 -10.46
C ASP A 515 16.52 10.91 -11.98
N VAL A 516 16.11 9.73 -12.40
CA VAL A 516 15.93 9.38 -13.82
C VAL A 516 14.44 9.40 -14.22
N ASN A 517 13.54 9.22 -13.26
CA ASN A 517 12.11 9.16 -13.51
C ASN A 517 11.45 10.54 -13.46
N ASP A 518 10.79 10.94 -14.55
CA ASP A 518 10.15 12.26 -14.67
C ASP A 518 9.03 12.50 -13.65
N PHE A 519 8.33 11.45 -13.22
CA PHE A 519 7.30 11.56 -12.20
C PHE A 519 7.91 11.85 -10.83
N THR A 520 8.95 11.11 -10.47
CA THR A 520 9.77 11.34 -9.26
C THR A 520 10.32 12.76 -9.26
N LEU A 521 10.88 13.24 -10.39
CA LEU A 521 11.39 14.61 -10.53
C LEU A 521 10.31 15.67 -10.27
N ARG A 522 9.08 15.48 -10.79
CA ARG A 522 7.95 16.38 -10.50
C ARG A 522 7.59 16.35 -9.01
N ASN A 523 7.66 15.19 -8.35
CA ASN A 523 7.43 15.09 -6.92
C ASN A 523 8.53 15.79 -6.10
N ILE A 524 9.79 15.64 -6.49
CA ILE A 524 10.91 16.38 -5.89
C ILE A 524 10.70 17.89 -6.05
N SER A 525 10.34 18.37 -7.25
CA SER A 525 10.06 19.79 -7.48
C SER A 525 8.93 20.30 -6.57
N TYR A 526 7.84 19.54 -6.45
CA TYR A 526 6.76 19.85 -5.51
C TYR A 526 7.29 19.93 -4.08
N ASN A 527 8.06 18.96 -3.62
CA ASN A 527 8.62 18.93 -2.27
C ASN A 527 9.57 20.10 -2.00
N VAL A 528 10.37 20.52 -2.98
CA VAL A 528 11.18 21.73 -2.88
C VAL A 528 10.28 22.96 -2.71
N ASP A 529 9.24 23.09 -3.53
CA ASP A 529 8.34 24.24 -3.53
C ASP A 529 7.51 24.34 -2.24
N ILE A 530 7.03 23.23 -1.66
CA ILE A 530 6.28 23.30 -0.40
C ILE A 530 7.13 23.76 0.79
N ASN A 531 8.46 23.58 0.69
CA ASN A 531 9.42 24.07 1.67
C ASN A 531 9.97 25.47 1.34
N ALA A 532 9.47 26.14 0.29
CA ALA A 532 9.88 27.49 -0.08
C ALA A 532 9.86 28.51 1.07
N PRO A 533 8.91 28.49 2.03
CA PRO A 533 8.96 29.38 3.19
C PRO A 533 10.23 29.21 4.02
N LEU A 534 10.62 27.98 4.35
CA LEU A 534 11.85 27.70 5.11
C LEU A 534 13.10 27.99 4.28
N LEU A 535 13.10 27.63 3.00
CA LEU A 535 14.22 27.90 2.09
C LEU A 535 14.48 29.41 1.94
N ASN A 536 13.42 30.22 1.82
CA ASN A 536 13.52 31.68 1.78
C ASN A 536 14.07 32.27 3.09
N GLU A 537 13.73 31.68 4.24
CA GLU A 537 14.24 32.17 5.54
C GLU A 537 15.75 31.93 5.69
N VAL A 538 16.28 30.82 5.18
CA VAL A 538 17.71 30.49 5.30
C VAL A 538 18.58 31.07 4.18
N ASP A 539 18.03 31.21 2.96
CA ASP A 539 18.71 31.80 1.82
C ASP A 539 17.70 32.32 0.78
N PRO A 540 17.46 33.64 0.70
CA PRO A 540 16.54 34.23 -0.28
C PRO A 540 16.87 33.91 -1.75
N ASN A 541 18.10 33.50 -2.06
CA ASN A 541 18.53 33.16 -3.41
C ASN A 541 18.43 31.66 -3.73
N TRP A 542 17.81 30.84 -2.86
CA TRP A 542 17.75 29.38 -3.00
C TRP A 542 17.26 28.89 -4.37
N LYS A 543 16.32 29.61 -5.02
CA LYS A 543 15.80 29.25 -6.36
C LYS A 543 16.88 29.20 -7.44
N SER A 544 17.95 29.98 -7.28
CA SER A 544 19.09 29.98 -8.21
C SER A 544 20.12 28.89 -7.90
N LYS A 545 20.03 28.29 -6.69
CA LYS A 545 21.00 27.36 -6.15
C LYS A 545 20.52 25.91 -6.16
N ILE A 546 19.22 25.67 -5.95
CA ILE A 546 18.62 24.34 -6.01
C ILE A 546 18.12 24.09 -7.43
N LYS A 547 18.51 22.95 -8.01
CA LYS A 547 18.04 22.51 -9.32
C LYS A 547 17.64 21.05 -9.29
N VAL A 548 16.41 20.76 -9.70
CA VAL A 548 15.95 19.38 -9.94
C VAL A 548 16.29 19.03 -11.39
N CYS A 549 16.92 17.88 -11.62
CA CYS A 549 17.38 17.49 -12.96
C CYS A 549 17.31 15.99 -13.21
N ASN A 550 16.99 15.63 -14.46
CA ASN A 550 17.07 14.25 -14.93
C ASN A 550 18.54 13.87 -15.16
N ILE A 551 19.04 12.87 -14.44
CA ILE A 551 20.39 12.30 -14.64
C ILE A 551 20.26 10.79 -14.75
N ASP A 552 20.61 10.25 -15.91
CA ASP A 552 20.76 8.83 -16.17
C ASP A 552 22.24 8.46 -16.06
N TRP A 553 22.58 7.59 -15.10
CA TRP A 553 23.95 7.19 -14.80
C TRP A 553 24.63 6.46 -15.98
N THR A 554 23.83 5.93 -16.91
CA THR A 554 24.32 5.24 -18.11
C THR A 554 24.54 6.19 -19.29
N ASN A 555 24.06 7.44 -19.22
CA ASN A 555 24.05 8.39 -20.32
C ASN A 555 24.70 9.73 -19.94
N GLU A 556 25.96 9.93 -20.37
CA GLU A 556 26.76 11.14 -20.10
C GLU A 556 26.15 12.43 -20.70
N ASP A 557 25.27 12.32 -21.69
CA ASP A 557 24.59 13.49 -22.28
C ASP A 557 23.58 14.11 -21.34
N THR A 558 23.09 13.35 -20.35
CA THR A 558 22.20 13.85 -19.29
C THR A 558 22.95 14.64 -18.21
N TYR A 559 24.28 14.54 -18.15
CA TYR A 559 25.06 15.20 -17.10
C TYR A 559 25.05 16.71 -17.30
N VAL A 560 24.81 17.46 -16.21
CA VAL A 560 24.73 18.91 -16.25
C VAL A 560 26.07 19.51 -16.71
N ARG A 561 26.01 20.44 -17.67
CA ARG A 561 27.19 21.09 -18.25
C ARG A 561 27.18 22.60 -18.03
N GLU A 562 28.36 23.16 -17.80
CA GLU A 562 28.62 24.60 -17.77
C GLU A 562 29.76 24.91 -18.73
N ASN A 563 29.57 25.89 -19.61
CA ASN A 563 30.54 26.24 -20.66
C ASN A 563 30.99 25.01 -21.46
N ASN A 564 30.03 24.16 -21.85
CA ASN A 564 30.22 22.89 -22.57
C ASN A 564 31.04 21.81 -21.83
N LYS A 565 31.35 21.99 -20.55
CA LYS A 565 32.05 21.00 -19.71
C LYS A 565 31.11 20.43 -18.66
N ILE A 566 31.25 19.14 -18.35
CA ILE A 566 30.50 18.51 -17.26
C ILE A 566 30.78 19.25 -15.95
N LEU A 567 29.72 19.57 -15.23
CA LEU A 567 29.79 20.19 -13.92
C LEU A 567 30.37 19.18 -12.93
N MET A 568 31.44 19.59 -12.24
CA MET A 568 32.10 18.78 -11.24
C MET A 568 31.61 19.15 -9.83
N TYR A 569 31.40 18.14 -8.99
CA TYR A 569 30.85 18.29 -7.64
C TYR A 569 31.92 18.11 -6.57
N ASP A 570 31.86 18.95 -5.54
CA ASP A 570 32.67 18.77 -4.33
C ASP A 570 32.14 17.61 -3.50
N PHE A 571 30.82 17.46 -3.48
CA PHE A 571 30.12 16.38 -2.78
C PHE A 571 29.10 15.69 -3.68
N ILE A 572 29.08 14.38 -3.64
CA ILE A 572 27.96 13.58 -4.16
C ILE A 572 27.31 12.86 -2.96
N ILE A 573 26.00 12.77 -2.95
CA ILE A 573 25.21 12.14 -1.89
C ILE A 573 24.33 11.07 -2.51
N GLY A 574 24.22 9.94 -1.83
CA GLY A 574 23.30 8.87 -2.18
C GLY A 574 22.71 8.21 -0.94
N SER A 575 21.48 7.74 -1.04
CA SER A 575 20.84 6.90 -0.03
C SER A 575 20.18 5.69 -0.68
N ASP A 576 20.61 4.49 -0.32
CA ASP A 576 20.06 3.19 -0.76
C ASP A 576 19.98 2.99 -2.28
N LEU A 577 21.06 3.36 -2.99
CA LEU A 577 21.12 3.38 -4.45
C LEU A 577 21.28 2.00 -5.10
N ILE A 578 21.92 1.07 -4.41
CA ILE A 578 22.29 -0.24 -4.96
C ILE A 578 21.39 -1.29 -4.34
N TYR A 579 20.47 -1.80 -5.15
CA TYR A 579 19.63 -2.94 -4.82
C TYR A 579 19.87 -4.13 -5.77
N ASP A 580 20.48 -3.88 -6.94
CA ASP A 580 20.93 -4.89 -7.90
C ASP A 580 22.39 -4.61 -8.30
N LYS A 581 23.20 -5.67 -8.40
CA LYS A 581 24.64 -5.56 -8.75
C LYS A 581 24.89 -4.91 -10.12
N THR A 582 23.93 -4.96 -11.04
CA THR A 582 24.03 -4.41 -12.40
C THR A 582 24.12 -2.88 -12.40
N MET A 583 23.69 -2.21 -11.33
CA MET A 583 23.80 -0.75 -11.19
C MET A 583 25.21 -0.27 -10.85
N VAL A 584 26.05 -1.15 -10.27
CA VAL A 584 27.37 -0.82 -9.76
C VAL A 584 28.28 -0.13 -10.80
N PRO A 585 28.43 -0.65 -12.03
CA PRO A 585 29.29 -0.01 -13.03
C PRO A 585 28.85 1.41 -13.38
N SER A 586 27.54 1.63 -13.53
CA SER A 586 26.97 2.93 -13.91
C SER A 586 27.17 3.98 -12.82
N LEU A 587 26.96 3.61 -11.55
CA LEU A 587 27.18 4.52 -10.43
C LEU A 587 28.66 4.89 -10.29
N VAL A 588 29.57 3.91 -10.37
CA VAL A 588 31.02 4.17 -10.32
C VAL A 588 31.46 5.04 -11.50
N TYR A 589 30.90 4.82 -12.69
CA TYR A 589 31.15 5.66 -13.86
C TYR A 589 30.75 7.11 -13.61
N LEU A 590 29.55 7.36 -13.07
CA LEU A 590 29.08 8.69 -12.70
C LEU A 590 30.02 9.36 -11.70
N LEU A 591 30.41 8.67 -10.62
CA LEU A 591 31.33 9.20 -9.60
C LEU A 591 32.67 9.60 -10.23
N ASN A 592 33.23 8.74 -11.09
CA ASN A 592 34.47 9.02 -11.80
C ASN A 592 34.39 10.19 -12.78
N LYS A 593 33.22 10.44 -13.36
CA LYS A 593 33.04 11.53 -14.34
C LYS A 593 32.71 12.87 -13.70
N THR A 594 32.07 12.86 -12.53
CA THR A 594 31.44 14.07 -11.97
C THR A 594 31.97 14.49 -10.61
N LEU A 595 32.58 13.60 -9.82
CA LEU A 595 33.15 13.98 -8.52
C LEU A 595 34.53 14.62 -8.68
N LYS A 596 34.80 15.76 -8.04
CA LYS A 596 36.14 16.39 -8.09
C LYS A 596 37.21 15.47 -7.48
N LYS A 597 38.48 15.70 -7.85
CA LYS A 597 39.61 15.19 -7.08
C LYS A 597 39.55 15.75 -5.66
N GLN A 598 39.76 14.92 -4.64
CA GLN A 598 39.49 15.19 -3.21
C GLN A 598 38.01 15.48 -2.89
N GLY A 599 37.11 15.29 -3.86
CA GLY A 599 35.67 15.32 -3.64
C GLY A 599 35.23 14.09 -2.85
N ILE A 600 34.11 14.22 -2.15
CA ILE A 600 33.61 13.21 -1.23
C ILE A 600 32.24 12.70 -1.68
N PHE A 601 32.09 11.39 -1.74
CA PHE A 601 30.81 10.71 -1.87
C PHE A 601 30.33 10.26 -0.49
N PHE A 602 29.17 10.77 -0.06
CA PHE A 602 28.48 10.33 1.14
C PHE A 602 27.39 9.34 0.77
N TYR A 603 27.41 8.17 1.39
CA TYR A 603 26.48 7.11 1.06
C TYR A 603 25.96 6.40 2.29
N VAL A 604 24.64 6.22 2.37
CA VAL A 604 23.99 5.39 3.38
C VAL A 604 23.21 4.28 2.70
N CYS A 605 23.39 3.04 3.14
CA CYS A 605 22.69 1.88 2.57
C CYS A 605 22.52 0.76 3.58
N LYS A 606 21.67 -0.23 3.26
CA LYS A 606 21.52 -1.46 4.04
C LYS A 606 22.62 -2.48 3.67
N LYS A 607 23.12 -3.23 4.65
CA LYS A 607 24.20 -4.22 4.50
C LYS A 607 23.84 -5.40 3.60
N ASN A 608 22.57 -5.77 3.61
CA ASN A 608 22.04 -6.97 2.97
C ASN A 608 21.66 -6.78 1.49
N ARG A 609 21.99 -5.64 0.87
CA ARG A 609 21.71 -5.37 -0.54
C ARG A 609 22.64 -6.14 -1.48
N ASP A 610 22.07 -6.72 -2.54
CA ASP A 610 22.87 -7.37 -3.60
C ASP A 610 23.69 -6.32 -4.36
N GLY A 611 24.97 -6.60 -4.57
CA GLY A 611 25.90 -5.68 -5.23
C GLY A 611 26.73 -4.77 -4.32
N ILE A 612 26.41 -4.59 -3.03
CA ILE A 612 27.19 -3.71 -2.14
C ILE A 612 28.65 -4.14 -2.05
N LYS A 613 28.93 -5.44 -1.87
CA LYS A 613 30.32 -5.93 -1.86
C LYS A 613 31.05 -5.59 -3.15
N SER A 614 30.42 -5.83 -4.30
CA SER A 614 30.97 -5.51 -5.62
C SER A 614 31.25 -4.01 -5.76
N PHE A 615 30.37 -3.16 -5.24
CA PHE A 615 30.54 -1.72 -5.28
C PHE A 615 31.73 -1.25 -4.43
N LEU A 616 31.90 -1.80 -3.23
CA LEU A 616 33.03 -1.48 -2.37
C LEU A 616 34.36 -1.87 -3.03
N ASP A 617 34.42 -3.06 -3.62
CA ASP A 617 35.60 -3.53 -4.36
C ASP A 617 35.90 -2.61 -5.56
N GLU A 618 34.86 -2.22 -6.31
CA GLU A 618 35.01 -1.35 -7.48
C GLU A 618 35.48 0.06 -7.11
N LEU A 619 34.98 0.64 -6.01
CA LEU A 619 35.45 1.94 -5.51
C LEU A 619 36.93 1.89 -5.10
N GLN A 620 37.36 0.83 -4.41
CA GLN A 620 38.78 0.67 -4.03
C GLN A 620 39.68 0.57 -5.27
N ASN A 621 39.24 -0.14 -6.31
CA ASN A 621 39.95 -0.26 -7.58
C ASN A 621 39.99 1.07 -8.38
N ASN A 622 39.06 2.00 -8.10
CA ASN A 622 38.93 3.28 -8.80
C ASN A 622 39.53 4.47 -8.01
N ASN A 623 40.54 4.23 -7.17
CA ASN A 623 41.23 5.27 -6.38
C ASN A 623 40.32 6.03 -5.40
N PHE A 624 39.34 5.35 -4.78
CA PHE A 624 38.59 5.92 -3.67
C PHE A 624 39.11 5.42 -2.33
N LYS A 625 39.29 6.33 -1.39
CA LYS A 625 39.55 6.01 0.03
C LYS A 625 38.23 5.90 0.78
N LEU A 626 37.96 4.73 1.35
CA LEU A 626 36.70 4.42 2.03
C LEU A 626 36.83 4.52 3.55
N ASN A 627 35.93 5.27 4.17
CA ASN A 627 35.75 5.31 5.62
C ASN A 627 34.31 4.92 5.96
N PHE A 628 34.15 3.97 6.90
CA PHE A 628 32.85 3.45 7.32
C PHE A 628 32.50 3.92 8.74
N PHE A 629 31.21 4.13 8.97
CA PHE A 629 30.65 4.53 10.25
C PHE A 629 29.35 3.77 10.51
N THR A 630 29.08 3.50 11.78
CA THR A 630 27.78 2.99 12.24
C THR A 630 26.90 4.19 12.61
N PRO A 631 25.64 4.27 12.13
CA PRO A 631 24.76 5.34 12.55
C PRO A 631 24.50 5.30 14.06
N PRO A 632 24.54 6.45 14.77
CA PRO A 632 24.24 6.48 16.19
C PRO A 632 22.77 6.15 16.45
N ASN A 633 22.46 5.57 17.62
CA ASN A 633 21.09 5.19 18.01
C ASN A 633 20.09 6.37 17.95
N SER A 634 20.56 7.61 18.16
CA SER A 634 19.74 8.81 18.01
C SER A 634 19.18 9.02 16.59
N TYR A 635 19.74 8.37 15.58
CA TYR A 635 19.20 8.45 14.22
C TYR A 635 17.95 7.59 14.03
N PHE A 636 17.71 6.63 14.92
CA PHE A 636 16.60 5.68 14.83
C PHE A 636 15.32 6.15 15.55
N THR A 637 15.29 7.40 16.02
CA THR A 637 14.08 8.02 16.58
C THR A 637 13.14 8.49 15.48
N ASN A 638 11.84 8.38 15.72
CA ASN A 638 10.78 8.86 14.83
C ASN A 638 10.90 10.38 14.59
N PRO A 639 11.24 10.84 13.37
CA PRO A 639 11.31 12.26 13.07
C PRO A 639 9.96 12.88 12.67
N PHE A 640 8.89 12.09 12.57
CA PHE A 640 7.62 12.55 12.02
C PHE A 640 6.72 13.15 13.10
N LEU A 641 6.21 14.35 12.87
CA LEU A 641 5.28 15.04 13.76
C LEU A 641 3.84 14.58 13.57
N ASN A 642 3.51 14.15 12.36
CA ASN A 642 2.18 13.68 11.96
C ASN A 642 2.14 12.18 11.61
N LEU A 643 3.04 11.40 12.20
CA LEU A 643 3.03 9.93 12.18
C LEU A 643 3.40 9.44 13.58
N ASN A 644 2.46 8.79 14.27
CA ASN A 644 2.72 8.31 15.62
C ASN A 644 3.77 7.18 15.65
N GLN A 645 4.33 6.91 16.83
CA GLN A 645 5.41 5.93 17.00
C GLN A 645 5.06 4.53 16.45
N ASN A 646 3.87 4.02 16.76
CA ASN A 646 3.45 2.68 16.30
C ASN A 646 3.34 2.61 14.77
N LEU A 647 2.80 3.65 14.13
CA LEU A 647 2.70 3.73 12.67
C LEU A 647 4.07 3.95 12.02
N PHE A 648 4.97 4.66 12.69
CA PHE A 648 6.35 4.82 12.25
C PHE A 648 7.08 3.46 12.27
N GLU A 649 6.98 2.71 13.36
CA GLU A 649 7.55 1.36 13.48
C GLU A 649 6.95 0.40 12.44
N ALA A 650 5.64 0.48 12.19
CA ALA A 650 4.98 -0.33 11.17
C ALA A 650 5.37 0.05 9.72
N LYS A 651 5.65 1.33 9.46
CA LYS A 651 6.08 1.82 8.13
C LYS A 651 7.57 1.51 7.88
N PHE A 652 8.40 1.59 8.90
CA PHE A 652 9.84 1.42 8.84
C PHE A 652 10.27 0.23 9.71
N THR A 653 9.76 -0.96 9.39
CA THR A 653 9.99 -2.19 10.17
C THR A 653 11.47 -2.60 10.26
N GLU A 654 12.30 -2.05 9.38
CA GLU A 654 13.74 -2.32 9.34
C GLU A 654 14.58 -1.23 10.05
N PHE A 655 13.93 -0.31 10.78
CA PHE A 655 14.58 0.83 11.47
C PHE A 655 15.04 0.50 12.90
N GLU A 656 15.12 -0.78 13.28
CA GLU A 656 15.36 -1.18 14.67
C GLU A 656 16.84 -1.48 14.97
N ASP A 657 17.65 -1.89 13.99
CA ASP A 657 19.06 -2.25 14.20
C ASP A 657 20.03 -1.37 13.41
N SER A 658 20.78 -0.53 14.14
CA SER A 658 21.87 0.28 13.58
C SER A 658 22.94 -0.53 12.85
N HIS A 659 23.09 -1.81 13.20
CA HIS A 659 24.06 -2.70 12.56
C HIS A 659 23.62 -3.14 11.17
N GLU A 660 22.37 -2.95 10.75
CA GLU A 660 21.92 -3.26 9.39
C GLU A 660 22.29 -2.17 8.38
N PHE A 661 22.74 -1.00 8.84
CA PHE A 661 23.08 0.13 8.00
C PHE A 661 24.60 0.35 7.90
N ILE A 662 25.03 0.86 6.75
CA ILE A 662 26.38 1.35 6.50
C ILE A 662 26.28 2.83 6.19
N MET A 663 27.00 3.67 6.94
CA MET A 663 27.33 5.03 6.50
C MET A 663 28.76 5.04 5.97
N MET A 664 28.95 5.58 4.78
CA MET A 664 30.22 5.55 4.08
C MET A 664 30.60 6.93 3.56
N ARG A 665 31.83 7.35 3.85
CA ARG A 665 32.49 8.53 3.29
C ARG A 665 33.59 8.04 2.34
N CYS A 666 33.40 8.24 1.04
CA CYS A 666 34.40 7.89 0.02
C CYS A 666 35.08 9.15 -0.49
N GLU A 667 36.40 9.23 -0.39
CA GLU A 667 37.17 10.36 -0.91
C GLU A 667 37.88 9.95 -2.19
N ARG A 668 37.72 10.72 -3.27
CA ARG A 668 38.39 10.47 -4.55
C ARG A 668 39.82 10.99 -4.50
N LEU A 669 40.82 10.12 -4.66
CA LEU A 669 42.25 10.45 -4.48
C LEU A 669 42.87 11.28 -5.61
#